data_AF-A0A1R3GV25-F1
#
_entry.id   AF-A0A1R3GV25-F1
#
_cell.length_a   1.000
_cell.length_b   1.000
_cell.length_c   1.000
_cell.angle_alpha   90.00
_cell.angle_beta   90.00
_cell.angle_gamma   90.00
#
_symmetry.space_group_name_H-M   'P 1'
#
loop_
_entity.id
_entity.type
_entity.pdbx_description
1 polymer ?
#
loop_
_entity_poly.entity_id
_entity_poly.type
_entity_poly.pdbx_seq_one_letter_code
_entity_poly.pdbx_strand_id
1 'polypeptide(L)'
;MAELDYQAIRMSSGDFTRILASQGVKFLLSGEGKVPLTSLDHERRVWLFFSANWCRPCKSFIPELVQLYNNTLRTRGNKELEIVFISSDHNEDGFIDHFKTMPWLAVPFNSNLHKTLRETFQVVRIPTLVPLDSDGDGQPIAEDLIGLIQDYGQDAFPFTRKRKEELNAIDDSKRQGGKLEQLLGQNHLVSKDGGKILVSELVGKTIGLYFGAHWCPPCRAFTAHLVQVYKQLSISKGGCFEVILVSTDRDQKEFDVNISDMPWLALPFEERTRQDLCRIFKIKAIPELVLIGPDGKTISTNGKSIISLYGAKGFPFTQSRITEVETSLKKEGDALPQQIHDKKHQHVLKLDMAKAYVCDYCKRQGRFWAFSCHKKKEMWTARSGSGYGERREGTNNTNGLVAVAIDKDKNSQNALKWTSDHLLQKGQTVILIHVKIKPFSSHSSSPIPTPRLNQISDINGDLPLVCKDPDPQTRELFLPFRCFCTRKDINCKDVVLEETDVAKALVEYVTQAAIEILVVGASTKTGFLRFKATDIPGMVSKSAPDFCSVYVISKGKISTMRSASRAAPAISPLRNHLLNQPNLKPTPPPPESHILPANSLRVEKPRVHEAPRKSSDSMESFRSPFTRRGVNGKSYPDLPMPDTDISFVSSGRPSIDRIFPAFYDYQETNRTAQRLSNVSDVESNASFESMLLGRKSLDINSPPNFSSTSQDSDRLSTSSSTMDDVEAEMRRLKLELKQTMEMYSTACKEALTAKQKARELQLWKLEEERRMEEARLAEEAALAIAEKEKAKSKAAIEAAEAAQRIAQLEAQKRVSAEMKALKESEEKRKALDALAHSDFRYRKYTIEEIEAATEFFSQHLKIGEGGYGPVYNGRLDHTPVAIKVLRPDAAQGRSQFQQEVEVLSCIRHPNMVLLLGACPEYGCLVYEFMSNGSLDDRLFRRGNTPPLSWQLRFRIAAEIGTGLLFLHQTKPEPIVHRDLKPANILLDRNFVSKISDVGLARLVPPSVADNVTQYRMTSTAGTFCYIDPEYQQTGMLGIKSDIYSLGIMLLQIITAKPPMGLTHHVERAIEKGMFPQMLDQSIPDWPVEEALIFANIALKCAELRRKDRPDLGKVVLPELNRLRTLAEETMHPTLLNGSPVHSPNYSQVSLQLVSS
;
A
#
# COMPACT_ATOMS: atom_id res chain seq x y z
N MET A 1 8.24 11.57 7.90
CA MET A 1 8.97 12.75 7.41
C MET A 1 9.54 13.43 8.63
N ALA A 2 10.84 13.67 8.65
CA ALA A 2 11.45 14.65 9.55
C ALA A 2 11.79 15.86 8.69
N GLU A 3 11.72 17.06 9.26
CA GLU A 3 12.28 18.25 8.63
C GLU A 3 13.81 18.11 8.61
N LEU A 4 14.44 18.62 7.55
CA LEU A 4 15.89 18.66 7.39
C LEU A 4 16.27 20.14 7.34
N ASP A 5 17.05 20.60 8.31
CA ASP A 5 17.60 21.96 8.35
C ASP A 5 18.56 22.16 7.17
N TYR A 6 18.03 22.67 6.05
CA TYR A 6 18.86 23.11 4.93
C TYR A 6 19.49 24.47 5.26
N GLN A 7 20.73 24.45 5.75
CA GLN A 7 21.61 25.62 5.62
C GLN A 7 21.89 25.85 4.13
N ALA A 8 21.06 26.68 3.50
CA ALA A 8 21.28 27.15 2.14
C ALA A 8 22.65 27.84 2.06
N ILE A 9 23.54 27.28 1.23
CA ILE A 9 24.87 27.86 0.99
C ILE A 9 24.68 29.17 0.24
N ARG A 10 24.69 30.29 0.98
CA ARG A 10 24.61 31.63 0.40
C ARG A 10 25.87 31.89 -0.42
N MET A 11 25.72 31.92 -1.73
CA MET A 11 26.78 32.22 -2.70
C MET A 11 26.24 33.22 -3.70
N SER A 12 26.98 34.31 -3.93
CA SER A 12 26.55 35.32 -4.90
C SER A 12 26.62 34.78 -6.34
N SER A 13 25.87 35.40 -7.25
CA SER A 13 26.07 35.25 -8.70
C SER A 13 27.54 35.42 -9.12
N GLY A 14 28.28 36.32 -8.44
CA GLY A 14 29.71 36.56 -8.63
C GLY A 14 30.63 35.41 -8.18
N ASP A 15 30.28 34.68 -7.11
CA ASP A 15 31.07 33.53 -6.67
C ASP A 15 30.82 32.30 -7.55
N PHE A 16 29.59 32.14 -8.06
CA PHE A 16 29.27 31.11 -9.04
C PHE A 16 30.03 31.30 -10.37
N THR A 17 30.09 32.52 -10.91
CA THR A 17 30.88 32.79 -12.12
C THR A 17 32.38 32.58 -11.90
N ARG A 18 32.92 32.93 -10.71
CA ARG A 18 34.31 32.62 -10.32
C ARG A 18 34.57 31.11 -10.24
N ILE A 19 33.63 30.32 -9.73
CA ILE A 19 33.74 28.85 -9.72
C ILE A 19 33.77 28.30 -11.16
N LEU A 20 32.84 28.71 -12.02
CA LEU A 20 32.85 28.28 -13.43
C LEU A 20 34.16 28.65 -14.15
N ALA A 21 34.67 29.86 -13.94
CA ALA A 21 35.96 30.30 -14.48
C ALA A 21 37.14 29.48 -13.94
N SER A 22 37.14 29.11 -12.65
CA SER A 22 38.17 28.26 -12.04
C SER A 22 38.23 26.85 -12.64
N GLN A 23 37.10 26.36 -13.17
CA GLN A 23 36.97 25.08 -13.86
C GLN A 23 37.14 25.20 -15.39
N GLY A 24 37.68 26.33 -15.87
CA GLY A 24 38.02 26.54 -17.28
C GLY A 24 36.85 26.91 -18.21
N VAL A 25 35.64 27.10 -17.68
CA VAL A 25 34.50 27.57 -18.46
C VAL A 25 34.72 29.03 -18.85
N LYS A 26 34.42 29.39 -20.10
CA LYS A 26 34.54 30.77 -20.63
C LYS A 26 33.22 31.34 -21.16
N PHE A 27 32.27 30.48 -21.46
CA PHE A 27 30.96 30.81 -22.02
C PHE A 27 29.89 29.86 -21.48
N LEU A 28 28.65 30.32 -21.48
CA LEU A 28 27.45 29.51 -21.35
C LEU A 28 26.84 29.26 -22.74
N LEU A 29 25.92 28.31 -22.82
CA LEU A 29 25.14 28.02 -24.04
C LEU A 29 23.76 28.69 -23.94
N SER A 30 23.29 29.24 -25.06
CA SER A 30 21.90 29.64 -25.30
C SER A 30 21.37 28.90 -26.53
N GLY A 31 20.06 28.96 -26.80
CA GLY A 31 19.48 28.43 -28.04
C GLY A 31 19.98 29.13 -29.31
N GLU A 32 20.64 30.28 -29.18
CA GLU A 32 21.16 31.10 -30.29
C GLU A 32 22.69 31.03 -30.43
N GLY A 33 23.41 30.45 -29.46
CA GLY A 33 24.87 30.27 -29.55
C GLY A 33 25.60 30.22 -28.20
N LYS A 34 26.75 30.91 -28.14
CA LYS A 34 27.63 30.98 -26.96
C LYS A 34 27.57 32.38 -26.35
N VAL A 35 27.28 32.44 -25.05
CA VAL A 35 27.16 33.69 -24.30
C VAL A 35 28.36 33.83 -23.34
N PRO A 36 29.11 34.94 -23.32
CA PRO A 36 30.23 35.12 -22.38
C PRO A 36 29.79 35.01 -20.92
N LEU A 37 30.62 34.44 -20.04
CA LEU A 37 30.31 34.37 -18.60
C LEU A 37 30.08 35.75 -17.95
N THR A 38 30.65 36.81 -18.54
CA THR A 38 30.45 38.19 -18.11
C THR A 38 29.05 38.75 -18.39
N SER A 39 28.13 38.00 -19.02
CA SER A 39 26.72 38.41 -19.12
C SER A 39 25.90 38.10 -17.85
N LEU A 40 26.49 37.37 -16.91
CA LEU A 40 25.95 37.19 -15.55
C LEU A 40 26.53 38.27 -14.64
N ASP A 41 26.17 39.52 -14.93
CA ASP A 41 26.53 40.68 -14.11
C ASP A 41 26.03 40.54 -12.67
N HIS A 42 26.70 41.19 -11.72
CA HIS A 42 26.37 41.13 -10.29
C HIS A 42 24.96 41.62 -9.93
N GLU A 43 24.30 42.35 -10.84
CA GLU A 43 22.92 42.84 -10.68
C GLU A 43 21.86 41.80 -11.09
N ARG A 44 22.25 40.66 -11.69
CA ARG A 44 21.31 39.60 -12.09
C ARG A 44 21.19 38.51 -11.03
N ARG A 45 19.95 38.18 -10.70
CA ARG A 45 19.60 37.07 -9.79
C ARG A 45 19.69 35.75 -10.54
N VAL A 46 20.56 34.85 -10.09
CA VAL A 46 20.83 33.59 -10.82
C VAL A 46 20.19 32.40 -10.09
N TRP A 47 19.43 31.59 -10.84
CA TRP A 47 18.77 30.37 -10.35
C TRP A 47 19.34 29.14 -11.07
N LEU A 48 19.92 28.19 -10.32
CA LEU A 48 20.52 26.98 -10.86
C LEU A 48 19.49 25.86 -10.97
N PHE A 49 19.24 25.37 -12.19
CA PHE A 49 18.30 24.28 -12.46
C PHE A 49 19.04 22.97 -12.75
N PHE A 50 18.98 22.02 -11.82
CA PHE A 50 19.56 20.69 -11.95
C PHE A 50 18.53 19.72 -12.51
N SER A 51 18.79 19.18 -13.71
CA SER A 51 17.80 18.42 -14.50
C SER A 51 18.46 17.39 -15.43
N ALA A 52 17.71 16.39 -15.91
CA ALA A 52 18.23 15.40 -16.87
C ALA A 52 17.16 14.83 -17.81
N ASN A 53 17.56 14.53 -19.05
CA ASN A 53 16.74 13.95 -20.13
C ASN A 53 16.21 12.56 -19.79
N TRP A 54 17.02 11.74 -19.10
CA TRP A 54 16.62 10.41 -18.65
C TRP A 54 15.59 10.44 -17.50
N CYS A 55 15.42 11.57 -16.81
CA CYS A 55 14.56 11.69 -15.63
C CYS A 55 13.13 12.10 -16.00
N ARG A 56 12.15 11.21 -15.77
CA ARG A 56 10.72 11.49 -16.06
C ARG A 56 10.17 12.69 -15.26
N PRO A 57 10.38 12.81 -13.93
CA PRO A 57 10.03 14.01 -13.16
C PRO A 57 10.59 15.33 -13.73
N CYS A 58 11.81 15.32 -14.27
CA CYS A 58 12.38 16.49 -14.94
C CYS A 58 11.57 16.85 -16.19
N LYS A 59 11.27 15.86 -17.04
CA LYS A 59 10.48 16.06 -18.28
C LYS A 59 9.06 16.55 -18.04
N SER A 60 8.39 16.12 -16.98
CA SER A 60 7.07 16.65 -16.61
C SER A 60 7.11 18.08 -16.08
N PHE A 61 8.19 18.47 -15.40
CA PHE A 61 8.31 19.79 -14.76
C PHE A 61 8.76 20.91 -15.72
N ILE A 62 9.48 20.58 -16.80
CA ILE A 62 10.00 21.59 -17.73
C ILE A 62 8.90 22.45 -18.37
N PRO A 63 7.78 21.91 -18.90
CA PRO A 63 6.70 22.73 -19.44
C PRO A 63 6.14 23.75 -18.44
N GLU A 64 5.97 23.35 -17.17
CA GLU A 64 5.49 24.21 -16.08
C GLU A 64 6.50 25.34 -15.79
N LEU A 65 7.79 25.01 -15.68
CA LEU A 65 8.86 25.98 -15.44
C LEU A 65 9.08 26.93 -16.64
N VAL A 66 8.94 26.46 -17.87
CA VAL A 66 9.01 27.28 -19.09
C VAL A 66 7.83 28.26 -19.17
N GLN A 67 6.62 27.79 -18.85
CA GLN A 67 5.43 28.65 -18.78
C GLN A 67 5.59 29.73 -17.71
N LEU A 68 6.08 29.37 -16.51
CA LEU A 68 6.39 30.31 -15.42
C LEU A 68 7.45 31.34 -15.82
N TYR A 69 8.56 30.89 -16.41
CA TYR A 69 9.69 31.74 -16.80
C TYR A 69 9.28 32.77 -17.87
N ASN A 70 8.54 32.34 -18.88
CA ASN A 70 8.05 33.22 -19.94
C ASN A 70 6.91 34.15 -19.47
N ASN A 71 5.91 33.64 -18.74
CA ASN A 71 4.67 34.38 -18.46
C ASN A 71 4.72 35.21 -17.17
N THR A 72 5.64 34.92 -16.24
CA THR A 72 5.77 35.63 -14.95
C THR A 72 7.13 36.27 -14.79
N LEU A 73 8.23 35.51 -14.93
CA LEU A 73 9.57 35.99 -14.57
C LEU A 73 10.09 37.03 -15.57
N ARG A 74 10.01 36.77 -16.89
CA ARG A 74 10.48 37.71 -17.92
C ARG A 74 9.56 38.92 -18.17
N THR A 75 8.26 38.81 -17.88
CA THR A 75 7.25 39.83 -18.27
C THR A 75 6.87 40.80 -17.16
N ARG A 76 6.81 40.38 -15.89
CA ARG A 76 6.39 41.24 -14.76
C ARG A 76 7.52 42.14 -14.22
N GLY A 77 8.36 42.67 -15.11
CA GLY A 77 9.43 43.61 -14.79
C GLY A 77 10.77 42.99 -14.35
N ASN A 78 10.79 41.72 -13.93
CA ASN A 78 11.96 41.08 -13.33
C ASN A 78 13.00 40.58 -14.36
N LYS A 79 13.42 41.45 -15.29
CA LYS A 79 14.45 41.17 -16.32
C LYS A 79 15.83 40.81 -15.75
N GLU A 80 16.02 40.98 -14.46
CA GLU A 80 17.21 40.63 -13.68
C GLU A 80 17.33 39.12 -13.38
N LEU A 81 16.25 38.33 -13.45
CA LEU A 81 16.29 36.91 -13.07
C LEU A 81 16.59 36.00 -14.26
N GLU A 82 17.69 35.25 -14.16
CA GLU A 82 18.13 34.29 -15.17
C GLU A 82 18.24 32.86 -14.61
N ILE A 83 17.85 31.87 -15.41
CA ILE A 83 17.98 30.45 -15.06
C ILE A 83 19.22 29.88 -15.76
N VAL A 84 20.01 29.10 -15.02
CA VAL A 84 21.19 28.39 -15.55
C VAL A 84 20.99 26.89 -15.36
N PHE A 85 20.77 26.17 -16.46
CA PHE A 85 20.66 24.72 -16.50
C PHE A 85 22.03 24.06 -16.27
N ILE A 86 22.07 23.13 -15.31
CA ILE A 86 23.19 22.25 -15.03
C ILE A 86 22.74 20.81 -15.31
N SER A 87 23.36 20.19 -16.31
CA SER A 87 23.00 18.83 -16.71
C SER A 87 23.28 17.81 -15.61
N SER A 88 22.41 16.80 -15.56
CA SER A 88 22.63 15.55 -14.84
C SER A 88 22.49 14.33 -15.74
N ASP A 89 22.61 14.54 -17.06
CA ASP A 89 22.75 13.48 -18.06
C ASP A 89 24.16 12.89 -18.08
N HIS A 90 24.28 11.68 -18.64
CA HIS A 90 25.54 10.92 -18.68
C HIS A 90 26.34 11.14 -19.98
N ASN A 91 25.72 11.72 -21.00
CA ASN A 91 26.30 11.95 -22.32
C ASN A 91 25.83 13.30 -22.92
N GLU A 92 26.60 13.81 -23.87
CA GLU A 92 26.36 15.10 -24.50
C GLU A 92 25.08 15.10 -25.37
N ASP A 93 24.74 13.99 -26.04
CA ASP A 93 23.48 13.87 -26.80
C ASP A 93 22.26 14.05 -25.90
N GLY A 94 22.28 13.39 -24.72
CA GLY A 94 21.24 13.49 -23.71
C GLY A 94 21.09 14.93 -23.22
N PHE A 95 22.20 15.62 -22.94
CA PHE A 95 22.20 17.04 -22.59
C PHE A 95 21.63 17.92 -23.70
N ILE A 96 22.09 17.76 -24.95
CA ILE A 96 21.68 18.57 -26.10
C ILE A 96 20.18 18.43 -26.36
N ASP A 97 19.64 17.21 -26.35
CA ASP A 97 18.20 16.97 -26.56
C ASP A 97 17.33 17.48 -25.40
N HIS A 98 17.86 17.55 -24.17
CA HIS A 98 17.18 18.20 -23.05
C HIS A 98 17.18 19.72 -23.21
N PHE A 99 18.34 20.29 -23.55
CA PHE A 99 18.56 21.73 -23.66
C PHE A 99 17.70 22.37 -24.76
N LYS A 100 17.46 21.67 -25.88
CA LYS A 100 16.51 22.10 -26.94
C LYS A 100 15.10 22.39 -26.43
N THR A 101 14.71 21.90 -25.25
CA THR A 101 13.37 22.13 -24.65
C THR A 101 13.32 23.32 -23.70
N MET A 102 14.41 24.08 -23.56
CA MET A 102 14.59 25.14 -22.54
C MET A 102 14.91 26.51 -23.16
N PRO A 103 14.31 27.63 -22.68
CA PRO A 103 14.54 28.98 -23.19
C PRO A 103 15.69 29.74 -22.47
N TRP A 104 16.29 29.14 -21.45
CA TRP A 104 17.26 29.77 -20.54
C TRP A 104 18.70 29.27 -20.81
N LEU A 105 19.69 29.81 -20.09
CA LEU A 105 21.12 29.48 -20.31
C LEU A 105 21.49 28.10 -19.78
N ALA A 106 22.56 27.50 -20.29
CA ALA A 106 23.12 26.25 -19.78
C ALA A 106 24.65 26.29 -19.61
N VAL A 107 25.15 25.58 -18.60
CA VAL A 107 26.58 25.27 -18.47
C VAL A 107 26.96 24.25 -19.56
N PRO A 108 28.05 24.45 -20.34
CA PRO A 108 28.49 23.48 -21.34
C PRO A 108 28.73 22.08 -20.76
N PHE A 109 28.47 21.03 -21.55
CA PHE A 109 28.54 19.66 -21.04
C PHE A 109 29.95 19.28 -20.59
N ASN A 110 30.10 18.98 -19.30
CA ASN A 110 31.34 18.48 -18.72
C ASN A 110 30.99 17.67 -17.47
N SER A 111 31.16 16.35 -17.56
CA SER A 111 30.78 15.38 -16.51
C SER A 111 31.47 15.65 -15.17
N ASN A 112 32.74 16.05 -15.18
CA ASN A 112 33.50 16.38 -13.98
C ASN A 112 32.96 17.66 -13.33
N LEU A 113 32.73 18.71 -14.14
CA LEU A 113 32.14 19.97 -13.67
C LEU A 113 30.73 19.77 -13.11
N HIS A 114 29.87 19.00 -13.77
CA HIS A 114 28.52 18.73 -13.28
C HIS A 114 28.52 17.94 -11.96
N LYS A 115 29.47 16.99 -11.78
CA LYS A 115 29.68 16.31 -10.50
C LYS A 115 30.12 17.29 -9.42
N THR A 116 31.14 18.12 -9.69
CA THR A 116 31.62 19.15 -8.75
C THR A 116 30.50 20.11 -8.34
N LEU A 117 29.73 20.65 -9.29
CA LEU A 117 28.61 21.54 -8.98
C LEU A 117 27.50 20.86 -8.18
N ARG A 118 27.17 19.60 -8.48
CA ARG A 118 26.18 18.82 -7.71
C ARG A 118 26.62 18.59 -6.26
N GLU A 119 27.91 18.32 -6.05
CA GLU A 119 28.52 18.18 -4.72
C GLU A 119 28.57 19.53 -3.99
N THR A 120 28.99 20.62 -4.65
CA THR A 120 29.04 21.98 -4.09
C THR A 120 27.67 22.47 -3.60
N PHE A 121 26.61 22.28 -4.40
CA PHE A 121 25.25 22.69 -4.06
C PHE A 121 24.42 21.60 -3.35
N GLN A 122 25.07 20.51 -2.90
CA GLN A 122 24.46 19.41 -2.14
C GLN A 122 23.18 18.82 -2.77
N VAL A 123 23.11 18.72 -4.10
CA VAL A 123 21.86 18.37 -4.81
C VAL A 123 21.61 16.86 -4.77
N VAL A 124 20.76 16.44 -3.82
CA VAL A 124 20.40 15.03 -3.55
C VAL A 124 19.40 14.45 -4.56
N ARG A 125 18.55 15.28 -5.18
CA ARG A 125 17.46 14.85 -6.09
C ARG A 125 17.39 15.73 -7.34
N ILE A 126 16.78 15.23 -8.41
CA ILE A 126 16.41 16.02 -9.61
C ILE A 126 14.94 15.77 -9.99
N PRO A 127 14.19 16.78 -10.49
CA PRO A 127 14.62 18.17 -10.67
C PRO A 127 14.88 18.87 -9.33
N THR A 128 15.77 19.87 -9.34
CA THR A 128 16.00 20.78 -8.20
C THR A 128 16.37 22.16 -8.74
N LEU A 129 15.90 23.19 -8.05
CA LEU A 129 16.05 24.60 -8.42
C LEU A 129 16.63 25.34 -7.21
N VAL A 130 17.84 25.89 -7.36
CA VAL A 130 18.61 26.52 -6.28
C VAL A 130 18.75 28.01 -6.57
N PRO A 131 18.16 28.91 -5.77
CA PRO A 131 18.42 30.34 -5.87
C PRO A 131 19.81 30.65 -5.28
N LEU A 132 20.61 31.48 -5.95
CA LEU A 132 21.89 31.93 -5.42
C LEU A 132 21.72 33.12 -4.46
N ASP A 133 20.97 34.13 -4.90
CA ASP A 133 20.79 35.38 -4.17
C ASP A 133 19.50 35.36 -3.34
N SER A 134 19.51 36.00 -2.17
CA SER A 134 18.30 36.31 -1.39
C SER A 134 17.52 37.46 -2.03
N ASP A 135 16.20 37.51 -1.83
CA ASP A 135 15.39 38.69 -2.20
C ASP A 135 15.97 39.97 -1.58
N GLY A 136 15.90 41.09 -2.32
CA GLY A 136 16.48 42.39 -1.90
C GLY A 136 15.94 42.94 -0.57
N ASP A 137 14.76 42.46 -0.13
CA ASP A 137 14.15 42.78 1.16
C ASP A 137 14.69 41.91 2.33
N GLY A 138 15.72 41.08 2.08
CA GLY A 138 16.34 40.19 3.08
C GLY A 138 15.50 38.96 3.48
N GLN A 139 14.37 38.71 2.80
CA GLN A 139 13.46 37.60 3.09
C GLN A 139 14.03 36.24 2.63
N PRO A 140 13.81 35.15 3.38
CA PRO A 140 14.18 33.81 2.94
C PRO A 140 13.21 33.26 1.88
N ILE A 141 13.80 32.76 0.79
CA ILE A 141 13.11 32.02 -0.28
C ILE A 141 12.66 30.65 0.25
N ALA A 142 11.55 30.13 -0.24
CA ALA A 142 10.98 28.86 0.23
C ALA A 142 11.85 27.64 -0.14
N GLU A 143 12.17 26.80 0.86
CA GLU A 143 13.11 25.66 0.78
C GLU A 143 12.77 24.57 -0.26
N ASP A 144 11.50 24.41 -0.64
CA ASP A 144 11.08 23.46 -1.71
C ASP A 144 10.38 24.22 -2.84
N LEU A 145 11.20 24.91 -3.66
CA LEU A 145 10.73 25.63 -4.84
C LEU A 145 10.05 24.70 -5.86
N ILE A 146 10.56 23.47 -6.05
CA ILE A 146 9.97 22.50 -6.98
C ILE A 146 8.56 22.15 -6.52
N GLY A 147 8.39 21.75 -5.26
CA GLY A 147 7.08 21.47 -4.69
C GLY A 147 6.13 22.66 -4.79
N LEU A 148 6.61 23.88 -4.48
CA LEU A 148 5.78 25.09 -4.50
C LEU A 148 5.33 25.48 -5.93
N ILE A 149 6.18 25.27 -6.94
CA ILE A 149 5.84 25.48 -8.37
C ILE A 149 4.88 24.39 -8.86
N GLN A 150 5.08 23.13 -8.50
CA GLN A 150 4.15 22.04 -8.88
C GLN A 150 2.78 22.20 -8.21
N ASP A 151 2.76 22.62 -6.95
CA ASP A 151 1.53 22.84 -6.18
C ASP A 151 0.73 24.04 -6.69
N TYR A 152 1.35 25.22 -6.89
CA TYR A 152 0.62 26.48 -7.17
C TYR A 152 0.97 27.13 -8.51
N GLY A 153 2.05 26.75 -9.18
CA GLY A 153 2.48 27.32 -10.46
C GLY A 153 2.85 28.80 -10.34
N GLN A 154 2.29 29.64 -11.22
CA GLN A 154 2.54 31.09 -11.21
C GLN A 154 2.08 31.79 -9.91
N ASP A 155 1.07 31.25 -9.21
CA ASP A 155 0.46 31.91 -8.05
C ASP A 155 1.35 31.84 -6.79
N ALA A 156 2.38 30.98 -6.83
CA ALA A 156 3.50 30.90 -5.90
C ALA A 156 4.44 32.13 -5.93
N PHE A 157 4.41 32.94 -7.00
CA PHE A 157 5.24 34.13 -7.11
C PHE A 157 4.68 35.27 -6.22
N PRO A 158 5.53 36.03 -5.49
CA PRO A 158 6.97 35.84 -5.31
C PRO A 158 7.27 34.69 -4.33
N PHE A 159 8.31 33.89 -4.63
CA PHE A 159 8.62 32.59 -4.00
C PHE A 159 9.14 32.63 -2.54
N THR A 160 8.68 33.61 -1.77
CA THR A 160 9.02 33.84 -0.36
C THR A 160 8.34 32.83 0.56
N ARG A 161 8.92 32.62 1.75
CA ARG A 161 8.26 31.86 2.83
C ARG A 161 6.88 32.41 3.18
N LYS A 162 6.74 33.74 3.29
CA LYS A 162 5.47 34.42 3.57
C LYS A 162 4.40 34.07 2.52
N ARG A 163 4.75 34.09 1.23
CA ARG A 163 3.80 33.75 0.14
C ARG A 163 3.34 32.30 0.20
N LYS A 164 4.24 31.37 0.55
CA LYS A 164 3.88 29.97 0.82
C LYS A 164 2.90 29.85 1.99
N GLU A 165 3.07 30.64 3.05
CA GLU A 165 2.17 30.66 4.21
C GLU A 165 0.79 31.27 3.86
N GLU A 166 0.74 32.35 3.06
CA GLU A 166 -0.49 32.91 2.48
C GLU A 166 -1.27 31.88 1.65
N LEU A 167 -0.60 31.13 0.77
CA LEU A 167 -1.21 30.13 -0.10
C LEU A 167 -1.75 28.92 0.67
N ASN A 168 -1.02 28.46 1.70
CA ASN A 168 -1.54 27.43 2.62
C ASN A 168 -2.78 27.92 3.36
N ALA A 169 -2.81 29.18 3.80
CA ALA A 169 -3.99 29.77 4.45
C ALA A 169 -5.19 29.86 3.47
N ILE A 170 -4.96 30.15 2.19
CA ILE A 170 -6.00 30.12 1.15
C ILE A 170 -6.55 28.70 0.96
N ASP A 171 -5.72 27.67 0.89
CA ASP A 171 -6.18 26.28 0.74
C ASP A 171 -6.87 25.72 1.99
N ASP A 172 -6.34 25.99 3.18
CA ASP A 172 -7.00 25.62 4.44
C ASP A 172 -8.31 26.42 4.65
N SER A 173 -8.41 27.65 4.11
CA SER A 173 -9.66 28.42 4.02
C SER A 173 -10.64 27.80 3.01
N LYS A 174 -10.20 27.40 1.81
CA LYS A 174 -11.03 26.65 0.84
C LYS A 174 -11.56 25.33 1.42
N ARG A 175 -10.81 24.64 2.28
CA ARG A 175 -11.27 23.40 2.95
C ARG A 175 -12.37 23.66 3.99
N GLN A 176 -12.39 24.85 4.58
CA GLN A 176 -13.34 25.24 5.65
C GLN A 176 -14.52 26.09 5.13
N GLY A 177 -14.36 26.75 3.97
CA GLY A 177 -15.32 27.65 3.36
C GLY A 177 -16.53 26.94 2.74
N GLY A 178 -17.73 27.47 2.98
CA GLY A 178 -19.00 26.84 2.60
C GLY A 178 -19.53 27.20 1.21
N LYS A 179 -18.72 27.08 0.15
CA LYS A 179 -19.17 27.29 -1.25
C LYS A 179 -18.54 26.29 -2.20
N LEU A 180 -19.37 25.41 -2.76
CA LEU A 180 -18.95 24.32 -3.65
C LEU A 180 -18.36 24.84 -4.97
N GLU A 181 -18.89 25.95 -5.47
CA GLU A 181 -18.46 26.63 -6.70
C GLU A 181 -17.04 27.18 -6.56
N GLN A 182 -16.70 27.74 -5.39
CA GLN A 182 -15.35 28.26 -5.09
C GLN A 182 -14.32 27.15 -4.88
N LEU A 183 -14.78 25.93 -4.57
CA LEU A 183 -13.94 24.75 -4.37
C LEU A 183 -13.70 23.99 -5.68
N LEU A 184 -14.72 23.89 -6.55
CA LEU A 184 -14.65 23.18 -7.83
C LEU A 184 -14.20 24.08 -9.01
N GLY A 185 -14.17 25.41 -8.85
CA GLY A 185 -13.56 26.36 -9.79
C GLY A 185 -14.30 26.58 -11.11
N GLN A 186 -14.97 25.56 -11.64
CA GLN A 186 -15.81 25.61 -12.84
C GLN A 186 -17.29 25.43 -12.53
N ASN A 187 -18.12 25.93 -13.45
CA ASN A 187 -19.57 25.86 -13.35
C ASN A 187 -20.16 24.49 -13.75
N HIS A 188 -19.39 23.55 -14.31
CA HIS A 188 -19.96 22.33 -14.92
C HIS A 188 -19.19 21.04 -14.61
N LEU A 189 -19.94 19.93 -14.55
CA LEU A 189 -19.47 18.56 -14.31
C LEU A 189 -19.95 17.63 -15.42
N VAL A 190 -19.26 16.50 -15.61
CA VAL A 190 -19.54 15.52 -16.66
C VAL A 190 -20.28 14.30 -16.09
N SER A 191 -21.37 13.90 -16.75
CA SER A 191 -22.08 12.64 -16.51
C SER A 191 -21.55 11.52 -17.42
N LYS A 192 -21.79 10.25 -17.03
CA LYS A 192 -21.41 9.04 -17.80
C LYS A 192 -21.84 9.06 -19.28
N ASP A 193 -22.93 9.76 -19.60
CA ASP A 193 -23.50 9.88 -20.96
C ASP A 193 -22.96 11.10 -21.73
N GLY A 194 -21.87 11.72 -21.26
CA GLY A 194 -21.28 12.94 -21.82
C GLY A 194 -22.03 14.25 -21.49
N GLY A 195 -23.21 14.15 -20.89
CA GLY A 195 -24.03 15.31 -20.49
C GLY A 195 -23.34 16.20 -19.45
N LYS A 196 -23.54 17.51 -19.57
CA LYS A 196 -22.99 18.52 -18.65
C LYS A 196 -24.06 18.97 -17.64
N ILE A 197 -23.71 18.97 -16.35
CA ILE A 197 -24.60 19.41 -15.24
C ILE A 197 -23.94 20.60 -14.53
N LEU A 198 -24.73 21.61 -14.13
CA LEU A 198 -24.20 22.79 -13.46
C LEU A 198 -23.94 22.53 -11.96
N VAL A 199 -22.84 23.06 -11.42
CA VAL A 199 -22.50 22.93 -9.99
C VAL A 199 -23.55 23.59 -9.08
N SER A 200 -24.27 24.60 -9.58
CA SER A 200 -25.43 25.21 -8.90
C SER A 200 -26.58 24.22 -8.64
N GLU A 201 -26.73 23.17 -9.46
CA GLU A 201 -27.74 22.11 -9.26
C GLU A 201 -27.34 21.12 -8.14
N LEU A 202 -26.14 21.25 -7.57
CA LEU A 202 -25.64 20.46 -6.45
C LEU A 202 -25.66 21.20 -5.11
N VAL A 203 -25.91 22.51 -5.12
CA VAL A 203 -26.05 23.32 -3.90
C VAL A 203 -27.20 22.78 -3.05
N GLY A 204 -26.98 22.63 -1.74
CA GLY A 204 -27.97 22.02 -0.83
C GLY A 204 -28.02 20.49 -0.83
N LYS A 205 -27.24 19.80 -1.66
CA LYS A 205 -27.03 18.33 -1.54
C LYS A 205 -25.78 18.04 -0.70
N THR A 206 -25.72 16.84 -0.11
CA THR A 206 -24.46 16.34 0.48
C THR A 206 -23.58 15.77 -0.64
N ILE A 207 -22.32 16.17 -0.74
CA ILE A 207 -21.44 15.83 -1.87
C ILE A 207 -20.29 14.93 -1.39
N GLY A 208 -20.02 13.84 -2.11
CA GLY A 208 -18.84 13.00 -1.94
C GLY A 208 -17.79 13.25 -3.02
N LEU A 209 -16.69 13.94 -2.70
CA LEU A 209 -15.53 14.05 -3.60
C LEU A 209 -14.72 12.75 -3.53
N TYR A 210 -14.88 11.90 -4.55
CA TYR A 210 -14.26 10.58 -4.63
C TYR A 210 -12.94 10.65 -5.40
N PHE A 211 -11.82 10.52 -4.68
CA PHE A 211 -10.48 10.44 -5.26
C PHE A 211 -10.18 8.98 -5.60
N GLY A 212 -10.09 8.66 -6.89
CA GLY A 212 -9.95 7.26 -7.35
C GLY A 212 -9.46 7.12 -8.78
N ALA A 213 -9.14 5.89 -9.18
CA ALA A 213 -8.65 5.54 -10.51
C ALA A 213 -9.07 4.10 -10.89
N HIS A 214 -9.37 3.85 -12.16
CA HIS A 214 -9.74 2.53 -12.66
C HIS A 214 -8.56 1.55 -12.55
N TRP A 215 -7.32 1.99 -12.82
CA TRP A 215 -6.13 1.14 -12.74
C TRP A 215 -5.89 0.57 -11.32
N CYS A 216 -6.36 1.25 -10.27
CA CYS A 216 -6.11 0.91 -8.87
C CYS A 216 -7.08 -0.17 -8.32
N PRO A 217 -6.61 -1.39 -7.96
CA PRO A 217 -7.51 -2.44 -7.48
C PRO A 217 -8.28 -2.11 -6.18
N PRO A 218 -7.66 -1.46 -5.16
CA PRO A 218 -8.40 -0.92 -4.01
C PRO A 218 -9.52 0.06 -4.39
N CYS A 219 -9.36 0.88 -5.43
CA CYS A 219 -10.43 1.76 -5.91
C CYS A 219 -11.60 0.94 -6.45
N ARG A 220 -11.36 0.00 -7.36
CA ARG A 220 -12.42 -0.86 -7.93
C ARG A 220 -13.23 -1.59 -6.84
N ALA A 221 -12.57 -2.09 -5.80
CA ALA A 221 -13.22 -2.73 -4.66
C ALA A 221 -14.10 -1.76 -3.82
N PHE A 222 -13.67 -0.51 -3.63
CA PHE A 222 -14.47 0.50 -2.92
C PHE A 222 -15.60 1.06 -3.79
N THR A 223 -15.37 1.29 -5.08
CA THR A 223 -16.38 1.74 -6.06
C THR A 223 -17.62 0.85 -6.00
N ALA A 224 -17.47 -0.48 -6.05
CA ALA A 224 -18.60 -1.41 -6.00
C ALA A 224 -19.49 -1.26 -4.75
N HIS A 225 -18.88 -0.98 -3.58
CA HIS A 225 -19.61 -0.72 -2.33
C HIS A 225 -20.22 0.69 -2.30
N LEU A 226 -19.51 1.70 -2.81
CA LEU A 226 -20.02 3.07 -2.93
C LEU A 226 -21.23 3.14 -3.89
N VAL A 227 -21.21 2.40 -5.01
CA VAL A 227 -22.36 2.26 -5.93
C VAL A 227 -23.58 1.64 -5.25
N GLN A 228 -23.39 0.64 -4.37
CA GLN A 228 -24.49 0.08 -3.58
C GLN A 228 -25.12 1.14 -2.66
N VAL A 229 -24.30 1.92 -1.97
CA VAL A 229 -24.77 2.94 -1.01
C VAL A 229 -25.40 4.13 -1.72
N TYR A 230 -24.83 4.58 -2.83
CA TYR A 230 -25.39 5.63 -3.69
C TYR A 230 -26.79 5.27 -4.18
N LYS A 231 -26.97 4.07 -4.76
CA LYS A 231 -28.27 3.56 -5.21
C LYS A 231 -29.30 3.41 -4.07
N GLN A 232 -28.85 3.12 -2.85
CA GLN A 232 -29.74 3.10 -1.68
C GLN A 232 -30.17 4.50 -1.24
N LEU A 233 -29.29 5.50 -1.32
CA LEU A 233 -29.58 6.88 -0.92
C LEU A 233 -30.39 7.65 -1.97
N SER A 234 -30.16 7.43 -3.27
CA SER A 234 -30.99 8.04 -4.32
C SER A 234 -32.46 7.61 -4.19
N ILE A 235 -32.72 6.31 -3.95
CA ILE A 235 -34.08 5.77 -3.74
C ILE A 235 -34.68 6.23 -2.40
N SER A 236 -33.94 6.15 -1.29
CA SER A 236 -34.51 6.39 0.06
C SER A 236 -34.46 7.84 0.55
N LYS A 237 -33.72 8.71 -0.13
CA LYS A 237 -33.51 10.13 0.21
C LYS A 237 -33.57 11.06 -1.01
N GLY A 238 -34.23 10.66 -2.10
CA GLY A 238 -34.61 11.55 -3.20
C GLY A 238 -33.48 12.34 -3.85
N GLY A 239 -32.27 11.76 -3.92
CA GLY A 239 -31.11 12.43 -4.53
C GLY A 239 -30.40 13.48 -3.65
N CYS A 240 -30.64 13.52 -2.33
CA CYS A 240 -29.92 14.43 -1.42
C CYS A 240 -28.43 14.09 -1.17
N PHE A 241 -27.89 13.05 -1.84
CA PHE A 241 -26.48 12.69 -1.83
C PHE A 241 -25.98 12.50 -3.26
N GLU A 242 -24.94 13.24 -3.64
CA GLU A 242 -24.28 13.14 -4.95
C GLU A 242 -22.80 12.80 -4.79
N VAL A 243 -22.19 12.14 -5.79
CA VAL A 243 -20.76 11.82 -5.82
C VAL A 243 -20.10 12.48 -7.03
N ILE A 244 -18.90 13.03 -6.83
CA ILE A 244 -18.06 13.61 -7.89
C ILE A 244 -16.74 12.87 -7.91
N LEU A 245 -16.45 12.16 -9.01
CA LEU A 245 -15.17 11.53 -9.26
C LEU A 245 -14.10 12.60 -9.55
N VAL A 246 -13.13 12.70 -8.64
CA VAL A 246 -11.85 13.36 -8.86
C VAL A 246 -10.88 12.28 -9.35
N SER A 247 -10.84 12.07 -10.67
CA SER A 247 -10.02 11.02 -11.26
C SER A 247 -8.53 11.24 -11.01
N THR A 248 -7.82 10.14 -10.75
CA THR A 248 -6.36 10.02 -10.66
C THR A 248 -5.83 8.97 -11.66
N ASP A 249 -6.57 8.81 -12.76
CA ASP A 249 -6.18 8.04 -13.94
C ASP A 249 -5.09 8.77 -14.74
N ARG A 250 -4.42 8.05 -15.64
CA ARG A 250 -3.20 8.51 -16.32
C ARG A 250 -3.46 9.16 -17.67
N ASP A 251 -4.54 8.78 -18.32
CA ASP A 251 -4.98 9.32 -19.60
C ASP A 251 -6.52 9.33 -19.71
N GLN A 252 -7.02 9.99 -20.76
CA GLN A 252 -8.45 10.12 -21.05
C GLN A 252 -9.15 8.75 -21.20
N LYS A 253 -8.48 7.72 -21.71
CA LYS A 253 -9.11 6.40 -21.96
C LYS A 253 -9.29 5.62 -20.65
N GLU A 254 -8.30 5.69 -19.76
CA GLU A 254 -8.48 5.17 -18.39
C GLU A 254 -9.62 5.91 -17.67
N PHE A 255 -9.75 7.22 -17.85
CA PHE A 255 -10.87 8.03 -17.32
C PHE A 255 -12.23 7.63 -17.91
N ASP A 256 -12.34 7.49 -19.24
CA ASP A 256 -13.58 7.16 -19.94
C ASP A 256 -14.14 5.80 -19.50
N VAL A 257 -13.26 4.81 -19.27
CA VAL A 257 -13.64 3.52 -18.69
C VAL A 257 -14.05 3.67 -17.22
N ASN A 258 -13.33 4.49 -16.43
CA ASN A 258 -13.62 4.73 -15.02
C ASN A 258 -15.01 5.36 -14.80
N ILE A 259 -15.41 6.34 -15.63
CA ILE A 259 -16.72 6.98 -15.55
C ILE A 259 -17.85 6.09 -16.09
N SER A 260 -17.59 5.26 -17.12
CA SER A 260 -18.58 4.33 -17.68
C SER A 260 -19.06 3.27 -16.66
N ASP A 261 -18.18 2.83 -15.76
CA ASP A 261 -18.51 1.93 -14.65
C ASP A 261 -19.33 2.60 -13.51
N MET A 262 -19.53 3.93 -13.53
CA MET A 262 -20.04 4.72 -12.40
C MET A 262 -21.40 5.40 -12.66
N PRO A 263 -22.28 5.52 -11.65
CA PRO A 263 -23.63 6.10 -11.77
C PRO A 263 -23.70 7.59 -11.40
N TRP A 264 -22.57 8.28 -11.28
CA TRP A 264 -22.43 9.62 -10.69
C TRP A 264 -21.52 10.52 -11.55
N LEU A 265 -21.31 11.76 -11.11
CA LEU A 265 -20.63 12.79 -11.91
C LEU A 265 -19.09 12.72 -11.78
N ALA A 266 -18.39 13.36 -12.70
CA ALA A 266 -16.93 13.51 -12.67
C ALA A 266 -16.49 14.93 -13.02
N LEU A 267 -15.30 15.31 -12.54
CA LEU A 267 -14.58 16.46 -13.09
C LEU A 267 -13.97 16.08 -14.45
N PRO A 268 -13.96 16.99 -15.45
CA PRO A 268 -13.21 16.82 -16.69
C PRO A 268 -11.74 16.41 -16.45
N PHE A 269 -11.23 15.50 -17.29
CA PHE A 269 -9.88 14.97 -17.12
C PHE A 269 -8.79 16.02 -17.35
N GLU A 270 -8.94 16.94 -18.30
CA GLU A 270 -7.90 17.95 -18.61
C GLU A 270 -7.80 19.07 -17.55
N GLU A 271 -8.59 19.03 -16.48
CA GLU A 271 -8.75 20.15 -15.57
C GLU A 271 -7.73 20.19 -14.41
N ARG A 272 -7.05 21.34 -14.26
CA ARG A 272 -6.11 21.64 -13.15
C ARG A 272 -6.75 21.52 -11.77
N THR A 273 -8.05 21.80 -11.66
CA THR A 273 -8.88 21.59 -10.45
C THR A 273 -8.70 20.21 -9.82
N ARG A 274 -8.44 19.15 -10.60
CA ARG A 274 -8.14 17.81 -10.04
C ARG A 274 -6.90 17.83 -9.14
N GLN A 275 -5.86 18.54 -9.55
CA GLN A 275 -4.62 18.72 -8.79
C GLN A 275 -4.84 19.64 -7.58
N ASP A 276 -5.52 20.78 -7.79
CA ASP A 276 -5.91 21.70 -6.70
C ASP A 276 -6.68 20.96 -5.59
N LEU A 277 -7.65 20.12 -5.91
CA LEU A 277 -8.41 19.35 -4.91
C LEU A 277 -7.56 18.33 -4.18
N CYS A 278 -6.61 17.67 -4.85
CA CYS A 278 -5.66 16.77 -4.19
C CYS A 278 -4.78 17.52 -3.19
N ARG A 279 -4.31 18.73 -3.55
CA ARG A 279 -3.52 19.64 -2.69
C ARG A 279 -4.36 20.18 -1.52
N ILE A 280 -5.52 20.79 -1.81
CA ILE A 280 -6.47 21.37 -0.84
C ILE A 280 -6.92 20.33 0.18
N PHE A 281 -7.21 19.09 -0.20
CA PHE A 281 -7.59 18.04 0.76
C PHE A 281 -6.40 17.22 1.28
N LYS A 282 -5.17 17.58 0.91
CA LYS A 282 -3.90 16.96 1.36
C LYS A 282 -3.91 15.43 1.15
N ILE A 283 -4.46 14.99 0.00
CA ILE A 283 -4.69 13.59 -0.41
C ILE A 283 -3.34 12.92 -0.75
N LYS A 284 -3.05 11.78 -0.10
CA LYS A 284 -1.76 11.06 -0.22
C LYS A 284 -1.88 9.63 -0.72
N ALA A 285 -3.10 9.11 -0.87
CA ALA A 285 -3.38 7.75 -1.33
C ALA A 285 -4.82 7.68 -1.88
N ILE A 286 -5.10 6.64 -2.67
CA ILE A 286 -6.42 6.34 -3.25
C ILE A 286 -6.81 4.87 -2.97
N PRO A 287 -8.11 4.52 -2.94
CA PRO A 287 -9.27 5.42 -2.98
C PRO A 287 -9.33 6.28 -1.73
N GLU A 288 -9.85 7.51 -1.83
CA GLU A 288 -10.21 8.32 -0.67
C GLU A 288 -11.51 9.09 -0.97
N LEU A 289 -12.29 9.45 0.06
CA LEU A 289 -13.59 10.07 -0.13
C LEU A 289 -13.82 11.15 0.92
N VAL A 290 -13.87 12.41 0.47
CA VAL A 290 -14.21 13.56 1.30
C VAL A 290 -15.71 13.84 1.19
N LEU A 291 -16.36 14.08 2.31
CA LEU A 291 -17.78 14.41 2.41
C LEU A 291 -17.96 15.89 2.74
N ILE A 292 -18.76 16.56 1.93
CA ILE A 292 -19.11 17.98 2.00
C ILE A 292 -20.62 18.07 2.27
N GLY A 293 -21.02 18.97 3.17
CA GLY A 293 -22.40 19.17 3.58
C GLY A 293 -23.21 20.02 2.60
N PRO A 294 -24.54 20.09 2.82
CA PRO A 294 -25.43 20.95 2.04
C PRO A 294 -25.15 22.46 2.24
N ASP A 295 -24.41 22.82 3.29
CA ASP A 295 -23.89 24.16 3.56
C ASP A 295 -22.50 24.40 2.94
N GLY A 296 -22.06 23.51 2.04
CA GLY A 296 -20.78 23.58 1.33
C GLY A 296 -19.54 23.28 2.18
N LYS A 297 -19.67 23.00 3.49
CA LYS A 297 -18.51 22.78 4.37
C LYS A 297 -18.09 21.31 4.41
N THR A 298 -16.81 21.04 4.62
CA THR A 298 -16.30 19.67 4.82
C THR A 298 -16.88 19.04 6.10
N ILE A 299 -17.73 18.02 5.95
CA ILE A 299 -18.25 17.20 7.06
C ILE A 299 -17.16 16.23 7.56
N SER A 300 -16.46 15.56 6.65
CA SER A 300 -15.40 14.61 7.01
C SER A 300 -14.47 14.32 5.82
N THR A 301 -13.16 14.31 6.06
CA THR A 301 -12.17 13.82 5.09
C THR A 301 -12.04 12.29 5.07
N ASN A 302 -12.70 11.57 6.00
CA ASN A 302 -12.63 10.11 6.16
C ASN A 302 -13.95 9.42 5.76
N GLY A 303 -14.65 9.97 4.77
CA GLY A 303 -15.96 9.48 4.30
C GLY A 303 -15.94 8.04 3.82
N LYS A 304 -14.80 7.60 3.27
CA LYS A 304 -14.54 6.21 2.87
C LYS A 304 -14.75 5.22 4.02
N SER A 305 -14.25 5.54 5.22
CA SER A 305 -14.46 4.70 6.41
C SER A 305 -15.92 4.73 6.86
N ILE A 306 -16.54 5.91 6.87
CA ILE A 306 -17.95 6.09 7.27
C ILE A 306 -18.88 5.24 6.38
N ILE A 307 -18.74 5.33 5.05
CA ILE A 307 -19.53 4.53 4.10
C ILE A 307 -19.18 3.04 4.18
N SER A 308 -17.92 2.67 4.46
CA SER A 308 -17.51 1.27 4.62
C SER A 308 -18.05 0.59 5.89
N LEU A 309 -18.30 1.35 6.97
CA LEU A 309 -18.86 0.81 8.21
C LEU A 309 -20.40 0.90 8.25
N TYR A 310 -20.96 2.07 7.93
CA TYR A 310 -22.37 2.37 8.19
C TYR A 310 -23.24 2.37 6.92
N GLY A 311 -22.64 2.51 5.74
CA GLY A 311 -23.34 2.60 4.47
C GLY A 311 -24.43 3.69 4.49
N ALA A 312 -25.57 3.41 3.87
CA ALA A 312 -26.70 4.36 3.81
C ALA A 312 -27.28 4.74 5.20
N LYS A 313 -27.12 3.90 6.25
CA LYS A 313 -27.61 4.24 7.61
C LYS A 313 -26.92 5.50 8.18
N GLY A 314 -25.68 5.75 7.76
CA GLY A 314 -24.84 6.84 8.25
C GLY A 314 -25.24 8.22 7.73
N PHE A 315 -26.00 8.33 6.63
CA PHE A 315 -26.42 9.61 6.04
C PHE A 315 -27.24 10.45 7.05
N PRO A 316 -27.01 11.78 7.19
CA PRO A 316 -26.17 12.68 6.36
C PRO A 316 -24.67 12.73 6.73
N PHE A 317 -24.14 11.66 7.34
CA PHE A 317 -22.72 11.45 7.65
C PHE A 317 -22.09 12.42 8.66
N THR A 318 -22.90 13.28 9.30
CA THR A 318 -22.45 14.15 10.39
C THR A 318 -22.10 13.34 11.64
N GLN A 319 -21.12 13.81 12.43
CA GLN A 319 -20.65 13.10 13.62
C GLN A 319 -21.77 12.77 14.62
N SER A 320 -22.77 13.65 14.75
CA SER A 320 -23.97 13.40 15.55
C SER A 320 -24.74 12.17 15.05
N ARG A 321 -25.01 12.09 13.74
CA ARG A 321 -25.71 10.95 13.13
C ARG A 321 -24.93 9.65 13.25
N ILE A 322 -23.61 9.69 13.11
CA ILE A 322 -22.77 8.50 13.30
C ILE A 322 -22.84 8.00 14.74
N THR A 323 -22.81 8.91 15.72
CA THR A 323 -22.97 8.58 17.15
C THR A 323 -24.36 7.99 17.45
N GLU A 324 -25.42 8.49 16.81
CA GLU A 324 -26.79 7.94 16.91
C GLU A 324 -26.89 6.51 16.32
N VAL A 325 -26.23 6.26 15.19
CA VAL A 325 -26.16 4.92 14.58
C VAL A 325 -25.36 3.96 15.45
N GLU A 326 -24.21 4.38 15.98
CA GLU A 326 -23.38 3.58 16.88
C GLU A 326 -24.10 3.22 18.18
N THR A 327 -24.79 4.17 18.80
CA THR A 327 -25.59 3.92 20.02
C THR A 327 -26.82 3.05 19.76
N SER A 328 -27.42 3.14 18.57
CA SER A 328 -28.52 2.25 18.15
C SER A 328 -28.03 0.82 17.91
N LEU A 329 -26.91 0.65 17.20
CA LEU A 329 -26.26 -0.64 16.98
C LEU A 329 -25.83 -1.28 18.30
N LYS A 330 -25.32 -0.49 19.25
CA LYS A 330 -24.98 -0.99 20.58
C LYS A 330 -26.20 -1.55 21.32
N LYS A 331 -27.34 -0.84 21.32
CA LYS A 331 -28.61 -1.35 21.90
C LYS A 331 -29.07 -2.65 21.24
N GLU A 332 -28.91 -2.78 19.91
CA GLU A 332 -29.19 -4.01 19.17
C GLU A 332 -28.31 -5.18 19.63
N GLY A 333 -27.01 -4.93 19.88
CA GLY A 333 -26.08 -5.93 20.43
C GLY A 333 -26.32 -6.27 21.91
N ASP A 334 -26.67 -5.28 22.73
CA ASP A 334 -27.01 -5.47 24.15
C ASP A 334 -28.31 -6.29 24.33
N ALA A 335 -29.23 -6.22 23.35
CA ALA A 335 -30.48 -7.00 23.32
C ALA A 335 -30.32 -8.44 22.79
N LEU A 336 -29.20 -8.76 22.13
CA LEU A 336 -28.92 -10.09 21.59
C LEU A 336 -28.23 -10.98 22.65
N PRO A 337 -28.47 -12.32 22.64
CA PRO A 337 -27.75 -13.23 23.51
C PRO A 337 -26.25 -13.11 23.29
N GLN A 338 -25.47 -12.88 24.35
CA GLN A 338 -24.01 -12.70 24.21
C GLN A 338 -23.28 -14.00 23.80
N GLN A 339 -23.92 -15.15 24.02
CA GLN A 339 -23.38 -16.50 23.78
C GLN A 339 -24.52 -17.43 23.36
N ILE A 340 -24.29 -18.27 22.35
CA ILE A 340 -25.21 -19.35 21.93
C ILE A 340 -24.47 -20.67 21.73
N HIS A 341 -25.18 -21.78 21.92
CA HIS A 341 -24.76 -23.12 21.52
C HIS A 341 -25.47 -23.49 20.21
N ASP A 342 -24.72 -23.67 19.12
CA ASP A 342 -25.26 -24.18 17.86
C ASP A 342 -24.95 -25.67 17.70
N LYS A 343 -25.90 -26.46 17.18
CA LYS A 343 -25.75 -27.93 17.08
C LYS A 343 -24.64 -28.39 16.13
N LYS A 344 -24.19 -27.56 15.19
CA LYS A 344 -23.07 -27.84 14.27
C LYS A 344 -21.72 -27.38 14.82
N HIS A 345 -21.71 -26.56 15.87
CA HIS A 345 -20.48 -26.06 16.49
C HIS A 345 -20.31 -26.67 17.89
N GLN A 346 -19.32 -27.56 18.05
CA GLN A 346 -18.98 -28.21 19.34
C GLN A 346 -18.44 -27.24 20.42
N HIS A 347 -18.67 -25.93 20.28
CA HIS A 347 -18.22 -24.88 21.19
C HIS A 347 -19.18 -23.68 21.11
N VAL A 348 -19.17 -22.87 22.17
CA VAL A 348 -20.01 -21.67 22.27
C VAL A 348 -19.61 -20.64 21.21
N LEU A 349 -20.59 -20.18 20.43
CA LEU A 349 -20.44 -19.02 19.56
C LEU A 349 -20.69 -17.75 20.38
N LYS A 350 -19.85 -16.74 20.24
CA LYS A 350 -20.06 -15.43 20.88
C LYS A 350 -20.64 -14.42 19.90
N LEU A 351 -21.53 -13.57 20.40
CA LEU A 351 -21.95 -12.36 19.70
C LEU A 351 -20.75 -11.42 19.53
N ASP A 352 -20.57 -10.87 18.34
CA ASP A 352 -19.45 -10.01 18.01
C ASP A 352 -19.79 -9.13 16.78
N MET A 353 -19.17 -7.94 16.68
CA MET A 353 -19.47 -6.97 15.65
C MET A 353 -18.70 -7.24 14.35
N ALA A 354 -19.38 -7.30 13.20
CA ALA A 354 -18.81 -7.61 11.89
C ALA A 354 -19.35 -6.67 10.80
N LYS A 355 -18.45 -6.00 10.07
CA LYS A 355 -18.81 -5.04 9.00
C LYS A 355 -19.69 -5.66 7.92
N ALA A 356 -19.33 -6.88 7.50
CA ALA A 356 -20.17 -7.78 6.72
C ALA A 356 -19.76 -9.23 7.02
N TYR A 357 -20.68 -10.17 6.83
CA TYR A 357 -20.43 -11.61 6.92
C TYR A 357 -21.40 -12.37 5.98
N VAL A 358 -21.11 -13.65 5.72
CA VAL A 358 -22.08 -14.58 5.12
C VAL A 358 -22.48 -15.57 6.22
N CYS A 359 -23.78 -15.79 6.40
CA CYS A 359 -24.27 -16.75 7.40
C CYS A 359 -23.94 -18.18 6.96
N ASP A 360 -23.20 -18.92 7.78
CA ASP A 360 -22.80 -20.30 7.45
C ASP A 360 -23.98 -21.26 7.25
N TYR A 361 -25.13 -20.99 7.88
CA TYR A 361 -26.35 -21.77 7.72
C TYR A 361 -27.12 -21.40 6.43
N CYS A 362 -27.63 -20.18 6.32
CA CYS A 362 -28.54 -19.79 5.23
C CYS A 362 -27.86 -19.17 4.00
N LYS A 363 -26.53 -19.01 4.02
CA LYS A 363 -25.69 -18.41 2.97
C LYS A 363 -26.06 -16.98 2.54
N ARG A 364 -26.97 -16.32 3.26
CA ARG A 364 -27.31 -14.89 3.07
C ARG A 364 -26.23 -14.00 3.67
N GLN A 365 -26.03 -12.83 3.08
CA GLN A 365 -25.16 -11.79 3.64
C GLN A 365 -25.83 -11.11 4.85
N GLY A 366 -25.04 -10.79 5.86
CA GLY A 366 -25.42 -9.99 7.03
C GLY A 366 -24.40 -8.90 7.31
N ARG A 367 -24.77 -7.95 8.18
CA ARG A 367 -23.94 -6.82 8.64
C ARG A 367 -24.20 -6.55 10.13
N PHE A 368 -23.28 -5.82 10.75
CA PHE A 368 -23.29 -5.41 12.15
C PHE A 368 -23.10 -6.55 13.16
N TRP A 369 -24.06 -7.45 13.38
CA TRP A 369 -23.98 -8.44 14.48
C TRP A 369 -23.87 -9.87 13.97
N ALA A 370 -22.86 -10.61 14.44
CA ALA A 370 -22.62 -12.00 14.04
C ALA A 370 -22.27 -12.89 15.24
N PHE A 371 -22.83 -14.10 15.26
CA PHE A 371 -22.38 -15.16 16.15
C PHE A 371 -21.16 -15.84 15.54
N SER A 372 -20.04 -15.82 16.26
CA SER A 372 -18.74 -16.24 15.72
C SER A 372 -18.04 -17.27 16.59
N CYS A 373 -17.33 -18.19 15.92
CA CYS A 373 -16.43 -19.16 16.55
C CYS A 373 -15.29 -18.40 17.23
N HIS A 374 -15.23 -18.42 18.57
CA HIS A 374 -14.34 -17.55 19.34
C HIS A 374 -12.88 -18.07 19.41
N LYS A 375 -12.33 -18.41 18.24
CA LYS A 375 -10.91 -18.65 17.92
C LYS A 375 -10.39 -17.77 16.77
N LYS A 376 -11.21 -16.91 16.15
CA LYS A 376 -10.78 -16.00 15.06
C LYS A 376 -11.51 -14.64 15.12
N LYS A 377 -10.98 -13.66 15.87
CA LYS A 377 -11.43 -12.24 15.71
C LYS A 377 -10.48 -11.14 16.21
N GLU A 378 -9.24 -11.10 15.70
CA GLU A 378 -8.40 -9.89 15.73
C GLU A 378 -7.88 -9.53 14.32
N MET A 379 -8.81 -9.51 13.35
CA MET A 379 -8.65 -8.85 12.05
C MET A 379 -9.95 -8.11 11.73
N TRP A 380 -9.86 -7.03 10.94
CA TRP A 380 -10.94 -6.20 10.37
C TRP A 380 -11.40 -4.91 11.09
N THR A 381 -10.86 -4.54 12.26
CA THR A 381 -11.13 -3.23 12.91
C THR A 381 -9.89 -2.56 13.55
N ALA A 382 -8.91 -2.14 12.73
CA ALA A 382 -7.94 -1.07 13.09
C ALA A 382 -7.08 -0.59 11.90
N ARG A 383 -7.51 0.40 11.11
CA ARG A 383 -6.61 1.26 10.29
C ARG A 383 -7.27 2.51 9.68
N SER A 384 -7.82 3.38 10.52
CA SER A 384 -8.16 4.77 10.21
C SER A 384 -8.44 5.49 11.53
N GLY A 385 -7.61 6.47 11.92
CA GLY A 385 -7.72 7.06 13.27
C GLY A 385 -6.47 7.79 13.75
N SER A 386 -6.01 8.79 12.98
CA SER A 386 -5.15 9.85 13.50
C SER A 386 -6.01 11.10 13.67
N GLY A 387 -6.26 11.53 14.91
CA GLY A 387 -7.11 12.69 15.17
C GLY A 387 -7.56 12.76 16.62
N TYR A 388 -7.31 13.92 17.22
CA TYR A 388 -7.70 14.31 18.57
C TYR A 388 -9.16 13.98 18.91
N GLY A 389 -9.36 13.29 20.03
CA GLY A 389 -10.61 13.38 20.78
C GLY A 389 -10.43 14.42 21.88
N GLU A 390 -11.15 15.53 21.81
CA GLU A 390 -11.08 16.59 22.82
C GLU A 390 -11.62 16.13 24.18
N ARG A 391 -11.07 16.71 25.24
CA ARG A 391 -11.62 16.55 26.59
C ARG A 391 -12.97 17.25 26.65
N ARG A 392 -14.01 16.56 27.13
CA ARG A 392 -15.09 17.27 27.84
C ARG A 392 -14.57 17.60 29.23
N GLU A 393 -14.34 18.87 29.50
CA GLU A 393 -13.95 19.32 30.83
C GLU A 393 -15.13 19.17 31.81
N GLY A 394 -15.10 18.07 32.56
CA GLY A 394 -15.95 17.80 33.71
C GLY A 394 -15.12 17.68 34.98
N THR A 395 -14.34 18.73 35.27
CA THR A 395 -13.51 18.98 36.48
C THR A 395 -12.44 17.94 36.88
N ASN A 396 -11.29 18.47 37.31
CA ASN A 396 -10.20 17.82 38.03
C ASN A 396 -9.35 16.75 37.30
N ASN A 397 -8.27 17.23 36.69
CA ASN A 397 -7.09 16.43 36.38
C ASN A 397 -6.34 16.06 37.68
N THR A 398 -6.63 14.89 38.26
CA THR A 398 -5.89 14.34 39.41
C THR A 398 -5.23 13.01 39.07
N ASN A 399 -3.90 12.93 39.20
CA ASN A 399 -3.17 11.66 39.25
C ASN A 399 -3.45 10.98 40.60
N GLY A 400 -4.57 10.29 40.67
CA GLY A 400 -5.02 9.61 41.89
C GLY A 400 -4.13 8.42 42.25
N LEU A 401 -3.84 8.29 43.54
CA LEU A 401 -3.08 7.16 44.08
C LEU A 401 -3.95 5.89 44.06
N VAL A 402 -3.53 4.90 43.27
CA VAL A 402 -4.18 3.59 43.13
C VAL A 402 -3.38 2.54 43.89
N ALA A 403 -4.06 1.79 44.75
CA ALA A 403 -3.48 0.71 45.53
C ALA A 403 -4.26 -0.61 45.39
N VAL A 404 -3.55 -1.73 45.47
CA VAL A 404 -4.11 -3.08 45.46
C VAL A 404 -3.64 -3.81 46.71
N ALA A 405 -4.57 -4.31 47.52
CA ALA A 405 -4.26 -5.21 48.63
C ALA A 405 -3.96 -6.61 48.07
N ILE A 406 -2.84 -7.21 48.48
CA ILE A 406 -2.38 -8.52 48.00
C ILE A 406 -2.07 -9.51 49.13
N ASP A 407 -2.37 -10.77 48.86
CA ASP A 407 -2.03 -11.94 49.67
C ASP A 407 -1.79 -13.15 48.73
N LYS A 408 -1.47 -14.33 49.28
CA LYS A 408 -1.19 -15.60 48.58
C LYS A 408 -2.39 -16.18 47.81
N ASP A 409 -3.53 -15.47 47.75
CA ASP A 409 -4.80 -15.96 47.25
C ASP A 409 -5.09 -15.62 45.77
N LYS A 410 -6.04 -16.35 45.17
CA LYS A 410 -6.38 -16.19 43.75
C LYS A 410 -7.24 -14.94 43.46
N ASN A 411 -7.89 -14.35 44.46
CA ASN A 411 -8.67 -13.13 44.30
C ASN A 411 -7.78 -11.87 44.38
N SER A 412 -6.67 -11.86 45.14
CA SER A 412 -5.61 -10.84 44.97
C SER A 412 -5.05 -10.82 43.54
N GLN A 413 -4.81 -12.00 42.95
CA GLN A 413 -4.37 -12.13 41.55
C GLN A 413 -5.44 -11.59 40.56
N ASN A 414 -6.72 -11.93 40.79
CA ASN A 414 -7.83 -11.37 40.01
C ASN A 414 -7.97 -9.85 40.18
N ALA A 415 -7.70 -9.32 41.38
CA ALA A 415 -7.78 -7.91 41.71
C ALA A 415 -6.70 -7.11 40.96
N LEU A 416 -5.41 -7.48 41.06
CA LEU A 416 -4.36 -6.79 40.32
C LEU A 416 -4.56 -6.87 38.80
N LYS A 417 -4.98 -8.04 38.29
CA LYS A 417 -5.31 -8.18 36.86
C LYS A 417 -6.43 -7.22 36.45
N TRP A 418 -7.52 -7.19 37.21
CA TRP A 418 -8.63 -6.28 36.92
C TRP A 418 -8.19 -4.81 36.97
N THR A 419 -7.40 -4.41 37.98
CA THR A 419 -6.81 -3.06 38.09
C THR A 419 -5.94 -2.71 36.87
N SER A 420 -5.07 -3.62 36.42
CA SER A 420 -4.23 -3.44 35.23
C SER A 420 -5.00 -3.38 33.91
N ASP A 421 -6.17 -4.01 33.84
CA ASP A 421 -7.01 -4.03 32.63
C ASP A 421 -8.05 -2.88 32.59
N HIS A 422 -8.29 -2.16 33.70
CA HIS A 422 -9.38 -1.16 33.80
C HIS A 422 -9.03 0.20 34.44
N LEU A 423 -7.98 0.31 35.27
CA LEU A 423 -7.68 1.50 36.08
C LEU A 423 -6.30 2.12 35.84
N LEU A 424 -5.38 1.40 35.19
CA LEU A 424 -3.98 1.82 35.03
C LEU A 424 -3.61 2.01 33.55
N GLN A 425 -2.84 3.05 33.28
CA GLN A 425 -2.21 3.29 31.98
C GLN A 425 -0.71 2.95 32.02
N LYS A 426 -0.08 2.84 30.84
CA LYS A 426 1.36 2.54 30.73
C LYS A 426 2.21 3.58 31.46
N GLY A 427 3.26 3.14 32.15
CA GLY A 427 4.14 3.97 32.97
C GLY A 427 3.53 4.45 34.31
N GLN A 428 2.23 4.30 34.53
CA GLN A 428 1.59 4.68 35.80
C GLN A 428 2.09 3.78 36.95
N THR A 429 2.15 4.35 38.16
CA THR A 429 2.56 3.61 39.38
C THR A 429 1.34 3.08 40.14
N VAL A 430 1.37 1.80 40.51
CA VAL A 430 0.43 1.17 41.44
C VAL A 430 1.14 0.80 42.75
N ILE A 431 0.47 0.96 43.88
CA ILE A 431 0.97 0.49 45.18
C ILE A 431 0.45 -0.91 45.44
N LEU A 432 1.34 -1.87 45.71
CA LEU A 432 1.00 -3.22 46.14
C LEU A 432 1.14 -3.28 47.67
N ILE A 433 0.05 -3.52 48.39
CA ILE A 433 0.03 -3.52 49.86
C ILE A 433 -0.18 -4.94 50.38
N HIS A 434 0.76 -5.43 51.18
CA HIS A 434 0.60 -6.66 51.99
C HIS A 434 0.52 -6.30 53.48
N VAL A 435 -0.27 -7.05 54.26
CA VAL A 435 -0.36 -6.89 55.72
C VAL A 435 0.06 -8.18 56.42
N LYS A 436 1.12 -8.09 57.21
CA LYS A 436 1.71 -9.17 57.99
C LYS A 436 1.13 -9.15 59.40
N ILE A 437 0.54 -10.28 59.83
CA ILE A 437 -0.29 -10.31 61.04
C ILE A 437 0.56 -10.47 62.31
N LYS A 438 0.38 -9.55 63.26
CA LYS A 438 0.78 -9.58 64.67
C LYS A 438 0.28 -10.81 65.47
N PRO A 439 1.03 -11.87 65.84
CA PRO A 439 0.53 -12.85 66.80
C PRO A 439 0.45 -12.26 68.23
N PHE A 440 -0.60 -12.59 68.98
CA PHE A 440 -0.78 -12.12 70.36
C PHE A 440 0.20 -12.78 71.33
N SER A 441 0.99 -11.96 72.05
CA SER A 441 1.72 -12.37 73.25
C SER A 441 0.88 -12.15 74.52
N SER A 442 0.64 -13.19 75.31
CA SER A 442 -0.02 -13.11 76.62
C SER A 442 0.96 -12.66 77.74
N HIS A 443 0.40 -12.10 78.82
CA HIS A 443 1.12 -11.24 79.78
C HIS A 443 1.93 -11.95 80.89
N SER A 444 2.88 -11.21 81.47
CA SER A 444 3.31 -11.38 82.88
C SER A 444 3.62 -10.02 83.57
N SER A 445 2.67 -9.53 84.37
CA SER A 445 2.80 -8.69 85.60
C SER A 445 3.94 -7.64 85.80
N SER A 446 3.55 -6.35 85.80
CA SER A 446 3.69 -5.30 86.86
C SER A 446 5.05 -4.99 87.58
N PRO A 447 5.28 -3.78 88.17
CA PRO A 447 4.43 -2.59 88.32
C PRO A 447 5.10 -1.24 87.84
N ILE A 448 4.81 -0.10 88.49
CA ILE A 448 4.60 1.28 87.97
C ILE A 448 5.00 2.30 89.10
N PRO A 449 5.41 3.61 88.94
CA PRO A 449 5.74 4.48 87.77
C PRO A 449 7.02 5.42 87.91
N THR A 450 7.19 6.40 86.99
CA THR A 450 7.96 7.70 87.08
C THR A 450 9.50 7.71 86.79
N PRO A 451 10.17 8.87 86.59
CA PRO A 451 10.20 9.49 85.26
C PRO A 451 11.58 10.01 84.79
N ARG A 452 11.88 9.95 83.48
CA ARG A 452 12.94 10.80 82.88
C ARG A 452 12.47 11.45 81.58
N LEU A 453 12.44 12.78 81.62
CA LEU A 453 12.19 13.66 80.48
C LEU A 453 13.50 13.89 79.70
N ASN A 454 13.38 14.47 78.50
CA ASN A 454 14.46 15.06 77.69
C ASN A 454 15.52 14.11 77.13
N GLN A 455 15.29 13.66 75.90
CA GLN A 455 16.10 14.18 74.79
C GLN A 455 15.18 14.44 73.58
N ILE A 456 15.14 15.69 73.12
CA ILE A 456 14.41 16.12 71.91
C ILE A 456 15.45 16.58 70.90
N SER A 457 15.81 15.71 69.97
CA SER A 457 16.62 16.08 68.80
C SER A 457 16.63 14.95 67.76
N ASP A 458 15.52 14.80 67.03
CA ASP A 458 15.55 14.39 65.62
C ASP A 458 14.18 14.64 64.98
N ILE A 459 14.10 15.64 64.08
CA ILE A 459 12.86 16.02 63.40
C ILE A 459 12.89 15.41 61.98
N ASN A 460 12.60 14.12 61.91
CA ASN A 460 12.25 13.42 60.68
C ASN A 460 11.02 12.54 60.92
N GLY A 461 9.99 12.68 60.06
CA GLY A 461 8.65 12.13 60.30
C GLY A 461 8.52 10.63 59.96
N ASP A 462 9.17 9.77 60.74
CA ASP A 462 9.05 8.31 60.61
C ASP A 462 7.71 7.78 61.16
N LEU A 463 7.00 6.95 60.39
CA LEU A 463 5.76 6.29 60.83
C LEU A 463 6.01 4.84 61.31
N PRO A 464 5.39 4.40 62.42
CA PRO A 464 5.59 3.07 63.00
C PRO A 464 4.85 1.91 62.29
N LEU A 465 4.08 2.19 61.23
CA LEU A 465 3.19 1.21 60.60
C LEU A 465 3.82 0.40 59.44
N VAL A 466 4.96 0.87 58.90
CA VAL A 466 5.59 0.31 57.69
C VAL A 466 6.85 -0.48 58.06
N CYS A 467 6.93 -1.73 57.63
CA CYS A 467 8.11 -2.57 57.86
C CYS A 467 9.27 -2.14 56.96
N LYS A 468 10.36 -1.61 57.53
CA LYS A 468 11.53 -1.14 56.78
C LYS A 468 12.37 -2.28 56.17
N ASP A 469 12.35 -3.47 56.77
CA ASP A 469 13.03 -4.67 56.25
C ASP A 469 12.10 -5.89 56.23
N PRO A 470 11.40 -6.14 55.11
CA PRO A 470 10.57 -7.35 54.97
C PRO A 470 11.45 -8.60 54.84
N ASP A 471 11.01 -9.71 55.44
CA ASP A 471 11.68 -11.01 55.38
C ASP A 471 11.69 -11.65 53.97
N PRO A 472 12.57 -12.63 53.68
CA PRO A 472 12.69 -13.23 52.35
C PRO A 472 11.38 -13.84 51.82
N GLN A 473 10.59 -14.50 52.68
CA GLN A 473 9.30 -15.10 52.28
C GLN A 473 8.27 -14.03 51.90
N THR A 474 8.30 -12.87 52.56
CA THR A 474 7.51 -11.70 52.17
C THR A 474 8.03 -11.10 50.87
N ARG A 475 9.34 -11.04 50.62
CA ARG A 475 9.90 -10.58 49.34
C ARG A 475 9.50 -11.49 48.17
N GLU A 476 9.49 -12.81 48.37
CA GLU A 476 9.01 -13.80 47.38
C GLU A 476 7.53 -13.60 47.01
N LEU A 477 6.67 -13.21 47.96
CA LEU A 477 5.24 -12.98 47.72
C LEU A 477 4.99 -11.95 46.62
N PHE A 478 5.80 -10.89 46.55
CA PHE A 478 5.64 -9.84 45.54
C PHE A 478 6.14 -10.24 44.15
N LEU A 479 7.05 -11.23 44.01
CA LEU A 479 7.69 -11.56 42.73
C LEU A 479 6.69 -11.85 41.59
N PRO A 480 5.64 -12.68 41.76
CA PRO A 480 4.67 -12.93 40.68
C PRO A 480 3.89 -11.67 40.27
N PHE A 481 3.60 -10.78 41.21
CA PHE A 481 2.87 -9.54 40.96
C PHE A 481 3.77 -8.49 40.30
N ARG A 482 5.03 -8.36 40.73
CA ARG A 482 6.06 -7.56 40.06
C ARG A 482 6.23 -8.00 38.61
N CYS A 483 6.43 -9.30 38.37
CA CYS A 483 6.53 -9.86 37.02
C CYS A 483 5.28 -9.56 36.18
N PHE A 484 4.08 -9.61 36.75
CA PHE A 484 2.85 -9.24 36.05
C PHE A 484 2.81 -7.75 35.67
N CYS A 485 3.19 -6.84 36.57
CA CYS A 485 3.30 -5.40 36.29
C CYS A 485 4.37 -5.09 35.23
N THR A 486 5.56 -5.71 35.33
CA THR A 486 6.64 -5.54 34.34
C THR A 486 6.23 -6.06 32.95
N ARG A 487 5.55 -7.22 32.87
CA ARG A 487 4.96 -7.77 31.64
C ARG A 487 3.87 -6.85 31.02
N LYS A 488 3.42 -5.82 31.73
CA LYS A 488 2.34 -4.90 31.36
C LYS A 488 2.78 -3.44 31.16
N ASP A 489 4.06 -3.12 31.35
CA ASP A 489 4.58 -1.73 31.30
C ASP A 489 3.94 -0.82 32.38
N ILE A 490 3.82 -1.36 33.60
CA ILE A 490 3.26 -0.69 34.79
C ILE A 490 4.31 -0.68 35.89
N ASN A 491 4.53 0.49 36.50
CA ASN A 491 5.42 0.64 37.66
C ASN A 491 4.70 0.15 38.92
N CYS A 492 5.39 -0.59 39.80
CA CYS A 492 4.85 -1.05 41.08
C CYS A 492 5.75 -0.59 42.24
N LYS A 493 5.12 -0.20 43.36
CA LYS A 493 5.78 0.06 44.65
C LYS A 493 5.21 -0.87 45.71
N ASP A 494 6.07 -1.64 46.35
CA ASP A 494 5.68 -2.61 47.36
C ASP A 494 5.64 -1.96 48.75
N VAL A 495 4.61 -2.27 49.51
CA VAL A 495 4.41 -1.78 50.89
C VAL A 495 4.02 -2.96 51.77
N VAL A 496 4.73 -3.12 52.89
CA VAL A 496 4.45 -4.13 53.90
C VAL A 496 4.06 -3.43 55.20
N LEU A 497 2.84 -3.67 55.65
CA LEU A 497 2.30 -3.17 56.91
C LEU A 497 2.31 -4.29 57.96
N GLU A 498 2.50 -3.97 59.24
CA GLU A 498 2.47 -4.96 60.32
C GLU A 498 1.48 -4.59 61.44
N GLU A 499 0.38 -5.33 61.56
CA GLU A 499 -0.68 -5.08 62.55
C GLU A 499 -1.48 -6.36 62.84
N THR A 500 -2.26 -6.35 63.91
CA THR A 500 -3.16 -7.41 64.39
C THR A 500 -4.46 -7.55 63.58
N ASP A 501 -4.95 -6.47 62.96
CA ASP A 501 -6.15 -6.44 62.11
C ASP A 501 -5.83 -5.90 60.70
N VAL A 502 -6.06 -6.73 59.68
CA VAL A 502 -5.80 -6.43 58.26
C VAL A 502 -6.71 -5.33 57.73
N ALA A 503 -7.98 -5.29 58.13
CA ALA A 503 -8.92 -4.26 57.70
C ALA A 503 -8.55 -2.90 58.33
N LYS A 504 -8.16 -2.89 59.62
CA LYS A 504 -7.63 -1.69 60.29
C LYS A 504 -6.40 -1.16 59.56
N ALA A 505 -5.39 -2.00 59.32
CA ALA A 505 -4.13 -1.60 58.69
C ALA A 505 -4.32 -0.98 57.30
N LEU A 506 -5.15 -1.59 56.46
CA LEU A 506 -5.46 -1.08 55.12
C LEU A 506 -6.18 0.27 55.19
N VAL A 507 -7.17 0.43 56.08
CA VAL A 507 -7.91 1.69 56.26
C VAL A 507 -7.01 2.81 56.82
N GLU A 508 -6.17 2.49 57.79
CA GLU A 508 -5.24 3.44 58.41
C GLU A 508 -4.19 3.94 57.40
N TYR A 509 -3.57 3.03 56.65
CA TYR A 509 -2.61 3.42 55.60
C TYR A 509 -3.25 4.19 54.44
N VAL A 510 -4.46 3.81 54.00
CA VAL A 510 -5.23 4.58 52.99
C VAL A 510 -5.53 6.00 53.47
N THR A 511 -5.83 6.16 54.77
CA THR A 511 -6.06 7.47 55.39
C THR A 511 -4.78 8.32 55.41
N GLN A 512 -3.65 7.74 55.84
CA GLN A 512 -2.37 8.43 55.97
C GLN A 512 -1.74 8.78 54.61
N ALA A 513 -1.77 7.86 53.65
CA ALA A 513 -1.20 8.03 52.31
C ALA A 513 -2.11 8.79 51.32
N ALA A 514 -3.33 9.15 51.73
CA ALA A 514 -4.36 9.76 50.88
C ALA A 514 -4.60 9.00 49.56
N ILE A 515 -4.79 7.68 49.67
CA ILE A 515 -5.11 6.80 48.53
C ILE A 515 -6.54 7.10 48.06
N GLU A 516 -6.69 7.30 46.75
CA GLU A 516 -7.97 7.70 46.12
C GLU A 516 -8.75 6.47 45.61
N ILE A 517 -8.05 5.40 45.23
CA ILE A 517 -8.65 4.13 44.79
C ILE A 517 -7.94 2.95 45.46
N LEU A 518 -8.70 2.13 46.20
CA LEU A 518 -8.26 0.84 46.75
C LEU A 518 -8.99 -0.31 46.05
N VAL A 519 -8.25 -1.35 45.66
CA VAL A 519 -8.81 -2.59 45.09
C VAL A 519 -8.44 -3.79 45.97
N VAL A 520 -9.42 -4.65 46.27
CA VAL A 520 -9.30 -5.79 47.18
C VAL A 520 -9.92 -7.05 46.57
N GLY A 521 -9.33 -8.23 46.81
CA GLY A 521 -9.94 -9.51 46.44
C GLY A 521 -11.18 -9.84 47.28
N ALA A 522 -12.22 -10.43 46.67
CA ALA A 522 -13.40 -10.90 47.41
C ALA A 522 -13.07 -12.09 48.33
N SER A 523 -13.65 -12.11 49.54
CA SER A 523 -13.41 -13.19 50.52
C SER A 523 -14.08 -14.51 50.09
N THR A 524 -13.36 -15.62 50.21
CA THR A 524 -13.81 -16.95 49.79
C THR A 524 -14.73 -17.59 50.82
N LYS A 525 -16.05 -17.45 50.63
CA LYS A 525 -17.06 -18.21 51.39
C LYS A 525 -17.04 -19.69 50.96
N THR A 526 -16.25 -20.51 51.66
CA THR A 526 -16.35 -21.96 51.61
C THR A 526 -17.70 -22.43 52.17
N GLY A 527 -18.29 -23.45 51.54
CA GLY A 527 -19.53 -24.05 52.01
C GLY A 527 -19.29 -24.90 53.27
N PHE A 528 -20.33 -25.02 54.11
CA PHE A 528 -20.36 -25.90 55.29
C PHE A 528 -19.24 -25.68 56.34
N LEU A 529 -19.21 -24.47 56.92
CA LEU A 529 -19.24 -24.28 58.38
C LEU A 529 -19.52 -22.81 58.71
N ARG A 530 -20.60 -22.51 59.44
CA ARG A 530 -20.81 -21.17 60.02
C ARG A 530 -20.01 -21.09 61.32
N PHE A 531 -19.03 -20.20 61.38
CA PHE A 531 -18.69 -19.26 62.48
C PHE A 531 -17.23 -18.78 62.30
N LYS A 532 -16.96 -17.49 62.61
CA LYS A 532 -15.62 -16.85 62.59
C LYS A 532 -14.84 -16.86 61.25
N ALA A 533 -15.49 -16.44 60.15
CA ALA A 533 -14.78 -15.95 58.97
C ALA A 533 -14.87 -14.42 58.90
N THR A 534 -13.75 -13.70 59.03
CA THR A 534 -13.70 -12.23 59.04
C THR A 534 -13.89 -11.66 57.63
N ASP A 535 -14.92 -10.85 57.41
CA ASP A 535 -15.23 -10.25 56.10
C ASP A 535 -14.38 -8.99 55.85
N ILE A 536 -13.07 -9.18 55.67
CA ILE A 536 -12.10 -8.08 55.46
C ILE A 536 -12.55 -7.13 54.32
N PRO A 537 -12.97 -7.58 53.13
CA PRO A 537 -13.43 -6.67 52.08
C PRO A 537 -14.72 -5.92 52.49
N GLY A 538 -15.64 -6.56 53.21
CA GLY A 538 -16.84 -5.90 53.74
C GLY A 538 -16.55 -4.89 54.86
N MET A 539 -15.53 -5.13 55.69
CA MET A 539 -15.05 -4.21 56.73
C MET A 539 -14.33 -3.01 56.12
N VAL A 540 -13.35 -3.23 55.25
CA VAL A 540 -12.65 -2.16 54.51
C VAL A 540 -13.63 -1.31 53.72
N SER A 541 -14.63 -1.92 53.05
CA SER A 541 -15.67 -1.18 52.32
C SER A 541 -16.58 -0.32 53.20
N LYS A 542 -16.66 -0.59 54.51
CA LYS A 542 -17.45 0.21 55.47
C LYS A 542 -16.60 1.28 56.17
N SER A 543 -15.35 0.95 56.50
CA SER A 543 -14.47 1.77 57.35
C SER A 543 -13.48 2.64 56.58
N ALA A 544 -13.29 2.43 55.27
CA ALA A 544 -12.42 3.30 54.46
C ALA A 544 -12.91 4.77 54.45
N PRO A 545 -12.00 5.76 54.30
CA PRO A 545 -12.36 7.17 54.25
C PRO A 545 -13.44 7.50 53.22
N ASP A 546 -14.15 8.60 53.46
CA ASP A 546 -15.16 9.17 52.56
C ASP A 546 -14.58 9.69 51.23
N PHE A 547 -13.26 9.86 51.14
CA PHE A 547 -12.54 10.21 49.91
C PHE A 547 -11.97 9.01 49.12
N CYS A 548 -11.99 7.80 49.67
CA CYS A 548 -11.44 6.61 48.99
C CYS A 548 -12.54 5.78 48.33
N SER A 549 -12.40 5.55 47.02
CA SER A 549 -13.23 4.57 46.31
C SER A 549 -12.69 3.16 46.52
N VAL A 550 -13.55 2.21 46.86
CA VAL A 550 -13.18 0.82 47.18
C VAL A 550 -13.85 -0.15 46.20
N TYR A 551 -13.04 -0.98 45.54
CA TYR A 551 -13.48 -1.98 44.57
C TYR A 551 -13.17 -3.39 45.08
N VAL A 552 -14.18 -4.25 45.19
CA VAL A 552 -14.01 -5.65 45.60
C VAL A 552 -14.17 -6.57 44.40
N ILE A 553 -13.12 -7.33 44.05
CA ILE A 553 -13.05 -8.10 42.79
C ILE A 553 -13.22 -9.60 43.04
N SER A 554 -14.14 -10.22 42.31
CA SER A 554 -14.40 -11.68 42.35
C SER A 554 -14.37 -12.26 40.94
N LYS A 555 -13.56 -13.30 40.71
CA LYS A 555 -13.44 -14.02 39.42
C LYS A 555 -13.18 -13.08 38.21
N GLY A 556 -12.47 -11.97 38.42
CA GLY A 556 -12.14 -10.98 37.39
C GLY A 556 -13.27 -9.99 37.05
N LYS A 557 -14.31 -9.86 37.89
CA LYS A 557 -15.36 -8.84 37.79
C LYS A 557 -15.52 -8.09 39.12
N ILE A 558 -16.08 -6.88 39.07
CA ILE A 558 -16.52 -6.16 40.26
C ILE A 558 -17.62 -6.98 40.95
N SER A 559 -17.46 -7.23 42.25
CA SER A 559 -18.44 -7.90 43.11
C SER A 559 -19.23 -6.91 43.95
N THR A 560 -18.55 -5.91 44.51
CA THR A 560 -19.13 -4.73 45.16
C THR A 560 -18.22 -3.52 44.93
N MET A 561 -18.79 -2.31 45.01
CA MET A 561 -18.09 -1.05 44.83
C MET A 561 -18.66 -0.01 45.80
N ARG A 562 -17.79 0.78 46.45
CA ARG A 562 -18.14 2.00 47.16
C ARG A 562 -17.42 3.17 46.48
N SER A 563 -18.17 4.11 45.92
CA SER A 563 -17.62 5.36 45.44
C SER A 563 -17.23 6.27 46.61
N ALA A 564 -16.20 7.08 46.42
CA ALA A 564 -15.94 8.23 47.29
C ALA A 564 -17.10 9.24 47.22
N SER A 565 -17.36 9.93 48.34
CA SER A 565 -18.36 11.01 48.46
C SER A 565 -17.73 12.40 48.55
N ARG A 566 -16.39 12.50 48.65
CA ARG A 566 -15.64 13.77 48.53
C ARG A 566 -14.27 13.55 47.86
N ALA A 567 -13.56 14.62 47.54
CA ALA A 567 -12.18 14.56 47.06
C ALA A 567 -11.16 14.26 48.18
N ALA A 568 -10.00 13.72 47.82
CA ALA A 568 -8.91 13.43 48.76
C ALA A 568 -8.21 14.71 49.27
N PRO A 569 -7.64 14.69 50.49
CA PRO A 569 -6.90 15.85 51.02
C PRO A 569 -5.68 16.21 50.15
N ALA A 570 -5.53 17.49 49.84
CA ALA A 570 -4.40 18.00 49.06
C ALA A 570 -3.05 17.92 49.80
N ILE A 571 -3.07 17.81 51.13
CA ILE A 571 -1.89 17.67 51.99
C ILE A 571 -1.99 16.34 52.74
N SER A 572 -1.02 15.45 52.51
CA SER A 572 -0.79 14.21 53.26
C SER A 572 0.70 14.11 53.58
N PRO A 573 1.11 13.67 54.79
CA PRO A 573 2.52 13.55 55.17
C PRO A 573 3.34 12.65 54.24
N LEU A 574 2.72 11.62 53.66
CA LEU A 574 3.40 10.61 52.83
C LEU A 574 3.35 10.90 51.32
N ARG A 575 2.38 11.70 50.85
CA ARG A 575 2.16 11.92 49.40
C ARG A 575 3.39 12.51 48.70
N ASN A 576 4.13 13.41 49.36
CA ASN A 576 5.35 13.99 48.81
C ASN A 576 6.55 13.02 48.81
N HIS A 577 6.64 12.14 49.81
CA HIS A 577 7.73 11.16 49.90
C HIS A 577 7.59 10.05 48.84
N LEU A 578 6.36 9.66 48.50
CA LEU A 578 6.06 8.66 47.47
C LEU A 578 6.33 9.13 46.04
N LEU A 579 6.37 10.44 45.78
CA LEU A 579 6.54 11.02 44.44
C LEU A 579 8.01 11.34 44.06
N ASN A 580 8.91 11.55 45.03
CA ASN A 580 10.23 12.18 44.78
C ASN A 580 11.47 11.26 44.92
N GLN A 581 11.34 9.93 45.02
CA GLN A 581 12.50 9.03 45.02
C GLN A 581 12.98 8.69 43.58
N PRO A 582 14.24 9.00 43.21
CA PRO A 582 14.83 8.57 41.94
C PRO A 582 15.27 7.09 41.98
N ASN A 583 15.40 6.47 40.80
CA ASN A 583 15.78 5.06 40.67
C ASN A 583 17.21 4.79 41.18
N LEU A 584 17.34 4.13 42.33
CA LEU A 584 18.58 3.53 42.78
C LEU A 584 18.90 2.27 41.95
N LYS A 585 20.09 2.23 41.35
CA LYS A 585 20.63 1.00 40.76
C LYS A 585 20.95 0.01 41.89
N PRO A 586 20.67 -1.29 41.75
CA PRO A 586 21.15 -2.28 42.70
C PRO A 586 22.67 -2.38 42.62
N THR A 587 23.35 -2.29 43.77
CA THR A 587 24.76 -2.65 43.91
C THR A 587 24.92 -4.18 43.82
N PRO A 588 26.05 -4.68 43.28
CA PRO A 588 26.33 -6.11 43.30
C PRO A 588 26.64 -6.60 44.73
N PRO A 589 26.40 -7.89 45.04
CA PRO A 589 26.84 -8.49 46.30
C PRO A 589 28.38 -8.55 46.38
N PRO A 590 28.96 -8.61 47.60
CA PRO A 590 30.40 -8.79 47.77
C PRO A 590 30.87 -10.17 47.30
N PRO A 591 32.15 -10.33 46.91
CA PRO A 591 32.69 -11.62 46.47
C PRO A 591 32.94 -12.53 47.69
N GLU A 592 32.23 -13.67 47.75
CA GLU A 592 32.56 -14.72 48.73
C GLU A 592 33.80 -15.52 48.30
N SER A 593 34.58 -15.91 49.29
CA SER A 593 35.94 -16.42 49.12
C SER A 593 36.03 -17.94 48.90
N HIS A 594 37.10 -18.38 48.24
CA HIS A 594 37.38 -19.79 47.92
C HIS A 594 37.32 -20.74 49.13
N ILE A 595 36.61 -21.86 48.98
CA ILE A 595 36.84 -23.10 49.75
C ILE A 595 36.89 -24.27 48.76
N LEU A 596 37.91 -25.13 48.90
CA LEU A 596 38.11 -26.33 48.07
C LEU A 596 37.45 -27.57 48.71
N PRO A 597 37.04 -28.58 47.91
CA PRO A 597 36.36 -29.76 48.41
C PRO A 597 37.31 -30.80 49.05
N ALA A 598 36.81 -31.57 50.01
CA ALA A 598 37.48 -32.73 50.60
C ALA A 598 36.70 -34.02 50.32
N ASN A 599 37.43 -35.11 50.06
CA ASN A 599 36.87 -36.44 49.77
C ASN A 599 36.44 -37.19 51.05
N SER A 600 35.47 -38.11 50.95
CA SER A 600 35.71 -39.56 51.16
C SER A 600 34.46 -40.45 51.10
N LEU A 601 34.41 -41.31 50.07
CA LEU A 601 34.09 -42.75 50.09
C LEU A 601 33.29 -43.36 51.28
N ARG A 602 32.15 -44.02 50.99
CA ARG A 602 31.96 -45.51 50.96
C ARG A 602 30.48 -45.89 50.65
N VAL A 603 30.19 -46.83 49.72
CA VAL A 603 29.94 -48.29 49.90
C VAL A 603 28.64 -48.55 50.73
N GLU A 604 27.64 -49.34 50.33
CA GLU A 604 27.61 -50.55 49.45
C GLU A 604 26.28 -50.74 48.66
N LYS A 605 26.16 -51.86 47.91
CA LYS A 605 24.94 -52.38 47.23
C LYS A 605 24.59 -53.74 47.86
N PRO A 606 23.31 -54.19 47.93
CA PRO A 606 22.91 -55.18 46.91
C PRO A 606 21.39 -55.37 46.60
N ARG A 607 21.16 -55.93 45.39
CA ARG A 607 20.08 -56.87 45.00
C ARG A 607 18.63 -56.38 44.84
N VAL A 608 17.87 -57.25 44.17
CA VAL A 608 16.55 -57.10 43.53
C VAL A 608 15.83 -58.44 43.69
N HIS A 609 14.52 -58.46 43.95
CA HIS A 609 13.56 -59.39 43.31
C HIS A 609 12.11 -59.02 43.66
N GLU A 610 11.25 -59.04 42.63
CA GLU A 610 9.79 -59.24 42.63
C GLU A 610 8.86 -58.21 43.33
N ALA A 611 7.58 -58.24 42.94
CA ALA A 611 6.54 -57.26 43.29
C ALA A 611 5.20 -57.98 43.53
N PRO A 612 4.28 -57.40 44.33
CA PRO A 612 3.10 -56.80 43.68
C PRO A 612 2.41 -55.60 44.40
N ARG A 613 1.91 -54.66 43.57
CA ARG A 613 0.68 -53.84 43.76
C ARG A 613 0.50 -52.89 44.98
N LYS A 614 0.42 -51.58 44.64
CA LYS A 614 -0.38 -50.49 45.27
C LYS A 614 -0.07 -50.00 46.70
N SER A 615 0.43 -48.77 46.80
CA SER A 615 -0.09 -47.72 47.72
C SER A 615 0.33 -46.31 47.26
N SER A 616 -0.02 -45.28 48.04
CA SER A 616 -0.15 -43.85 47.69
C SER A 616 1.10 -42.95 47.81
N ASP A 617 1.05 -41.81 47.11
CA ASP A 617 1.65 -40.48 47.38
C ASP A 617 3.13 -40.33 47.82
N SER A 618 3.85 -39.46 47.08
CA SER A 618 4.26 -38.12 47.59
C SER A 618 5.18 -37.34 46.63
N MET A 619 4.66 -36.33 45.89
CA MET A 619 5.49 -35.25 45.27
C MET A 619 4.70 -34.02 44.72
N GLU A 620 3.74 -33.43 45.45
CA GLU A 620 3.12 -32.14 45.04
C GLU A 620 3.96 -30.91 45.48
N SER A 621 5.06 -30.67 44.78
CA SER A 621 5.70 -29.33 44.66
C SER A 621 6.61 -29.31 43.42
N PHE A 622 6.76 -28.25 42.63
CA PHE A 622 6.18 -26.89 42.69
C PHE A 622 5.40 -26.59 41.40
N ARG A 623 4.33 -25.77 41.46
CA ARG A 623 3.52 -25.44 40.27
C ARG A 623 2.88 -24.05 40.38
N SER A 624 2.87 -23.30 39.28
CA SER A 624 2.27 -21.97 39.23
C SER A 624 0.74 -22.00 39.46
N PRO A 625 0.17 -21.19 40.37
CA PRO A 625 -1.27 -21.21 40.68
C PRO A 625 -2.17 -20.67 39.53
N PHE A 626 -1.56 -20.08 38.50
CA PHE A 626 -2.26 -19.52 37.35
C PHE A 626 -2.79 -20.59 36.36
N THR A 627 -2.17 -21.79 36.29
CA THR A 627 -2.39 -22.74 35.16
C THR A 627 -3.20 -24.02 35.46
N ARG A 628 -3.58 -24.34 36.71
CA ARG A 628 -4.39 -25.55 37.01
C ARG A 628 -5.70 -25.59 36.21
N ARG A 629 -5.86 -26.61 35.35
CA ARG A 629 -7.11 -27.01 34.68
C ARG A 629 -7.35 -28.51 34.87
N GLY A 630 -8.56 -28.90 35.26
CA GLY A 630 -8.88 -30.30 35.58
C GLY A 630 -9.09 -31.16 34.34
N VAL A 631 -8.71 -32.44 34.44
CA VAL A 631 -8.96 -33.48 33.43
C VAL A 631 -10.08 -34.40 33.91
N ASN A 632 -11.01 -34.71 33.02
CA ASN A 632 -11.85 -35.91 33.11
C ASN A 632 -12.32 -36.26 31.69
N GLY A 633 -12.05 -37.48 31.24
CA GLY A 633 -12.44 -37.97 29.92
C GLY A 633 -12.97 -39.39 30.00
N LYS A 634 -13.79 -39.78 29.01
CA LYS A 634 -14.15 -41.17 28.69
C LYS A 634 -14.23 -41.34 27.17
N SER A 635 -14.17 -42.59 26.72
CA SER A 635 -13.81 -43.01 25.37
C SER A 635 -14.98 -43.56 24.53
N TYR A 636 -14.73 -43.64 23.21
CA TYR A 636 -15.10 -44.67 22.19
C TYR A 636 -15.94 -45.90 22.62
N PRO A 637 -16.75 -46.54 21.72
CA PRO A 637 -16.42 -46.73 20.28
C PRO A 637 -17.55 -46.66 19.20
N ASP A 638 -17.08 -46.51 17.94
CA ASP A 638 -17.42 -47.15 16.64
C ASP A 638 -18.86 -47.40 16.10
N LEU A 639 -19.09 -46.93 14.85
CA LEU A 639 -19.62 -47.57 13.59
C LEU A 639 -20.82 -48.56 13.59
N PRO A 640 -21.53 -48.83 12.45
CA PRO A 640 -21.29 -48.44 11.03
C PRO A 640 -22.52 -47.85 10.26
N MET A 641 -22.41 -47.70 8.93
CA MET A 641 -23.52 -47.50 7.96
C MET A 641 -24.21 -48.83 7.57
N PRO A 642 -25.42 -48.81 6.98
CA PRO A 642 -25.55 -49.05 5.52
C PRO A 642 -26.67 -48.25 4.80
N ASP A 643 -26.84 -48.51 3.50
CA ASP A 643 -27.66 -47.78 2.51
C ASP A 643 -29.13 -48.24 2.35
N THR A 644 -30.00 -47.42 1.75
CA THR A 644 -30.89 -47.80 0.60
C THR A 644 -31.73 -46.63 0.02
N ASP A 645 -32.25 -46.85 -1.20
CA ASP A 645 -33.12 -45.99 -2.04
C ASP A 645 -34.60 -45.89 -1.52
N ILE A 646 -35.68 -45.39 -2.19
CA ILE A 646 -36.01 -45.22 -3.62
C ILE A 646 -37.13 -44.17 -3.90
N SER A 647 -37.08 -43.57 -5.11
CA SER A 647 -38.21 -43.21 -6.01
C SER A 647 -39.26 -42.12 -5.66
N PHE A 648 -39.58 -41.28 -6.66
CA PHE A 648 -40.93 -41.23 -7.26
C PHE A 648 -40.88 -40.76 -8.73
N VAL A 649 -41.96 -40.94 -9.51
CA VAL A 649 -41.96 -40.88 -11.00
C VAL A 649 -43.19 -40.12 -11.54
N SER A 650 -43.03 -39.33 -12.62
CA SER A 650 -44.02 -39.20 -13.72
C SER A 650 -43.56 -38.38 -14.95
N SER A 651 -44.08 -38.82 -16.10
CA SER A 651 -44.18 -38.31 -17.50
C SER A 651 -44.49 -36.79 -17.71
N GLY A 652 -44.41 -36.21 -18.93
CA GLY A 652 -44.11 -36.71 -20.29
C GLY A 652 -44.23 -35.61 -21.39
N ARG A 653 -43.82 -35.88 -22.64
CA ARG A 653 -43.87 -35.00 -23.87
C ARG A 653 -44.83 -35.59 -24.94
N PRO A 654 -45.09 -35.04 -26.17
CA PRO A 654 -44.64 -33.82 -26.92
C PRO A 654 -45.85 -32.89 -27.32
N SER A 655 -45.93 -31.96 -28.32
CA SER A 655 -45.42 -31.87 -29.72
C SER A 655 -45.58 -30.45 -30.39
N ILE A 656 -45.59 -30.38 -31.74
CA ILE A 656 -45.23 -29.32 -32.74
C ILE A 656 -46.45 -28.98 -33.68
N ASP A 657 -46.66 -27.85 -34.41
CA ASP A 657 -45.85 -26.69 -34.92
C ASP A 657 -46.67 -25.37 -35.16
N ARG A 658 -45.98 -24.27 -35.54
CA ARG A 658 -46.32 -23.14 -36.49
C ARG A 658 -47.54 -22.16 -36.39
N ILE A 659 -47.17 -20.87 -36.54
CA ILE A 659 -47.77 -19.78 -37.39
C ILE A 659 -48.90 -18.84 -36.83
N PHE A 660 -48.78 -17.56 -37.25
CA PHE A 660 -49.60 -16.32 -37.04
C PHE A 660 -50.98 -16.35 -37.79
N PRO A 661 -51.95 -15.37 -37.68
CA PRO A 661 -51.73 -13.91 -37.46
C PRO A 661 -52.83 -13.02 -36.77
N ALA A 662 -52.46 -11.72 -36.58
CA ALA A 662 -53.24 -10.48 -36.84
C ALA A 662 -54.25 -9.81 -35.85
N PHE A 663 -54.14 -8.45 -35.77
CA PHE A 663 -55.07 -7.36 -35.33
C PHE A 663 -55.72 -7.39 -33.92
N TYR A 664 -56.09 -6.28 -33.26
CA TYR A 664 -56.03 -4.81 -33.52
C TYR A 664 -55.04 -4.13 -32.53
N ASP A 665 -54.45 -2.92 -32.67
CA ASP A 665 -54.65 -1.69 -33.49
C ASP A 665 -55.38 -0.50 -32.78
N TYR A 666 -55.08 0.73 -33.24
CA TYR A 666 -55.51 2.10 -32.84
C TYR A 666 -54.75 2.81 -31.68
N GLN A 667 -54.31 4.09 -31.80
CA GLN A 667 -54.28 5.01 -32.97
C GLN A 667 -53.29 6.20 -32.82
N GLU A 668 -52.62 6.60 -33.92
CA GLU A 668 -52.26 7.97 -34.40
C GLU A 668 -51.54 9.05 -33.50
N THR A 669 -50.89 10.11 -34.03
CA THR A 669 -50.91 10.79 -35.36
C THR A 669 -49.51 11.23 -35.85
N ASN A 670 -49.32 11.30 -37.19
CA ASN A 670 -48.49 12.23 -38.00
C ASN A 670 -46.97 12.42 -37.71
N ARG A 671 -46.07 12.59 -38.70
CA ARG A 671 -46.20 12.71 -40.18
C ARG A 671 -44.90 12.30 -40.91
N THR A 672 -45.03 11.64 -42.06
CA THR A 672 -44.01 11.48 -43.12
C THR A 672 -44.08 12.65 -44.12
N ALA A 673 -43.14 12.91 -45.04
CA ALA A 673 -41.71 12.59 -45.25
C ALA A 673 -41.20 13.45 -46.44
N GLN A 674 -39.89 13.52 -46.73
CA GLN A 674 -39.37 13.51 -48.13
C GLN A 674 -37.82 13.51 -48.23
N ARG A 675 -37.32 13.15 -49.42
CA ARG A 675 -35.93 13.37 -49.89
C ARG A 675 -35.77 14.78 -50.48
N LEU A 676 -34.51 15.21 -50.58
CA LEU A 676 -33.87 16.07 -51.60
C LEU A 676 -34.78 16.58 -52.76
N SER A 677 -34.73 17.87 -53.17
CA SER A 677 -33.89 18.99 -52.70
C SER A 677 -34.25 20.34 -53.34
N ASN A 678 -34.27 21.43 -52.54
CA ASN A 678 -33.96 22.86 -52.84
C ASN A 678 -34.81 23.57 -53.94
N VAL A 679 -34.94 24.90 -54.05
CA VAL A 679 -34.01 26.05 -53.84
C VAL A 679 -34.76 27.35 -53.49
N SER A 680 -34.12 28.23 -52.69
CA SER A 680 -34.21 29.71 -52.70
C SER A 680 -33.02 30.27 -51.88
N ASP A 681 -32.47 31.49 -52.07
CA ASP A 681 -32.71 32.56 -53.06
C ASP A 681 -31.47 33.49 -53.20
N VAL A 682 -31.56 34.51 -54.09
CA VAL A 682 -30.81 35.81 -54.15
C VAL A 682 -29.94 36.09 -55.41
N GLU A 683 -30.56 36.88 -56.32
CA GLU A 683 -30.05 38.02 -57.14
C GLU A 683 -29.02 37.89 -58.31
N SER A 684 -29.57 38.10 -59.52
CA SER A 684 -29.25 39.21 -60.45
C SER A 684 -27.92 39.31 -61.22
N ASN A 685 -27.89 38.88 -62.50
CA ASN A 685 -28.11 39.80 -63.66
C ASN A 685 -27.94 39.13 -65.05
N ALA A 686 -28.77 39.58 -66.02
CA ALA A 686 -28.62 39.65 -67.51
C ALA A 686 -27.82 38.57 -68.30
N SER A 687 -28.26 38.09 -69.49
CA SER A 687 -29.50 38.28 -70.28
C SER A 687 -29.58 37.27 -71.46
N PHE A 688 -30.58 37.44 -72.36
CA PHE A 688 -30.72 36.83 -73.71
C PHE A 688 -31.47 35.48 -73.90
N GLU A 689 -32.78 35.55 -73.66
CA GLU A 689 -33.86 34.82 -74.37
C GLU A 689 -34.03 35.29 -75.84
N SER A 690 -34.87 34.74 -76.74
CA SER A 690 -35.55 33.43 -76.93
C SER A 690 -36.31 33.45 -78.28
N MET A 691 -36.62 32.30 -78.88
CA MET A 691 -37.50 32.10 -80.05
C MET A 691 -37.97 30.61 -80.06
N LEU A 692 -39.18 30.18 -80.46
CA LEU A 692 -40.44 30.74 -80.99
C LEU A 692 -41.51 29.61 -80.77
N LEU A 693 -42.84 29.75 -80.64
CA LEU A 693 -43.89 30.78 -80.80
C LEU A 693 -44.87 30.66 -79.58
N GLY A 694 -45.89 31.48 -79.31
CA GLY A 694 -46.45 32.69 -79.95
C GLY A 694 -47.98 32.84 -79.70
N ARG A 695 -48.66 33.64 -80.53
CA ARG A 695 -50.12 33.91 -80.60
C ARG A 695 -50.87 34.26 -79.29
N LYS A 696 -50.95 35.58 -79.01
CA LYS A 696 -52.13 36.22 -78.40
C LYS A 696 -52.65 37.32 -79.34
N SER A 697 -53.84 37.86 -79.06
CA SER A 697 -54.58 38.80 -79.92
C SER A 697 -55.18 39.95 -79.10
N LEU A 698 -55.50 41.05 -79.78
CA LEU A 698 -56.29 42.21 -79.32
C LEU A 698 -55.58 43.12 -78.28
N ASP A 699 -55.62 44.45 -78.37
CA ASP A 699 -55.96 45.33 -79.52
C ASP A 699 -55.51 46.79 -79.25
N ILE A 700 -55.94 47.73 -80.10
CA ILE A 700 -56.06 49.21 -79.90
C ILE A 700 -54.96 50.14 -80.49
N ASN A 701 -55.44 51.11 -81.29
CA ASN A 701 -54.83 52.37 -81.76
C ASN A 701 -53.73 52.37 -82.85
N SER A 702 -54.17 52.17 -84.11
CA SER A 702 -54.34 53.22 -85.15
C SER A 702 -53.81 54.65 -84.89
N PRO A 703 -53.53 55.49 -85.93
CA PRO A 703 -53.69 55.33 -87.40
C PRO A 703 -52.31 55.56 -88.10
N PRO A 704 -52.04 56.30 -89.22
CA PRO A 704 -52.89 56.88 -90.28
C PRO A 704 -52.38 56.85 -91.76
N ASN A 705 -53.33 57.14 -92.67
CA ASN A 705 -53.24 58.00 -93.88
C ASN A 705 -52.56 57.61 -95.23
N PHE A 706 -53.43 57.54 -96.27
CA PHE A 706 -53.29 58.03 -97.68
C PHE A 706 -52.34 57.26 -98.65
N SER A 707 -52.61 57.12 -99.96
CA SER A 707 -53.78 57.51 -100.80
C SER A 707 -53.77 56.87 -102.22
N SER A 708 -54.81 57.20 -103.02
CA SER A 708 -55.01 57.00 -104.48
C SER A 708 -55.88 55.78 -104.86
N THR A 709 -57.04 55.79 -105.56
CA THR A 709 -57.94 56.77 -106.26
C THR A 709 -58.21 56.31 -107.72
N SER A 710 -59.38 56.67 -108.29
CA SER A 710 -59.94 56.34 -109.63
C SER A 710 -60.87 55.10 -109.63
N GLN A 711 -62.12 55.08 -110.16
CA GLN A 711 -62.82 55.78 -111.28
C GLN A 711 -62.36 55.32 -112.69
N ASP A 712 -63.21 55.15 -113.72
CA ASP A 712 -64.69 55.18 -113.76
C ASP A 712 -65.29 54.39 -114.96
N SER A 713 -66.58 54.01 -114.80
CA SER A 713 -67.74 53.91 -115.74
C SER A 713 -67.75 53.35 -117.20
N ASP A 714 -69.00 53.00 -117.59
CA ASP A 714 -69.70 53.11 -118.90
C ASP A 714 -69.51 52.16 -120.13
N ARG A 715 -70.61 51.42 -120.40
CA ARG A 715 -71.44 51.36 -121.64
C ARG A 715 -70.89 50.89 -123.03
N LEU A 716 -71.43 49.73 -123.43
CA LEU A 716 -72.23 49.47 -124.66
C LEU A 716 -71.66 49.70 -126.10
N SER A 717 -71.75 48.62 -126.91
CA SER A 717 -72.14 48.55 -128.35
C SER A 717 -71.09 48.19 -129.44
N THR A 718 -71.41 47.13 -130.20
CA THR A 718 -71.28 47.02 -131.69
C THR A 718 -69.92 46.77 -132.36
N SER A 719 -69.59 45.48 -132.49
CA SER A 719 -69.03 44.76 -133.66
C SER A 719 -68.15 45.44 -134.74
N SER A 720 -66.96 44.85 -134.96
CA SER A 720 -66.55 44.35 -136.29
C SER A 720 -65.69 43.08 -136.12
N SER A 721 -65.41 42.32 -137.18
CA SER A 721 -65.02 40.91 -137.10
C SER A 721 -63.63 40.55 -137.64
N THR A 722 -63.20 39.32 -137.30
CA THR A 722 -62.24 38.48 -138.05
C THR A 722 -60.79 38.98 -138.21
N MET A 723 -60.01 39.00 -137.10
CA MET A 723 -58.56 38.69 -137.15
C MET A 723 -58.01 37.90 -135.94
N ASP A 724 -58.71 37.81 -134.80
CA ASP A 724 -58.17 37.23 -133.54
C ASP A 724 -57.87 35.72 -133.56
N ASP A 725 -58.53 34.95 -134.42
CA ASP A 725 -58.65 33.48 -134.29
C ASP A 725 -57.31 32.74 -134.42
N VAL A 726 -56.41 33.21 -135.29
CA VAL A 726 -55.06 32.65 -135.47
C VAL A 726 -54.16 32.96 -134.27
N GLU A 727 -54.34 34.12 -133.63
CA GLU A 727 -53.56 34.45 -132.43
C GLU A 727 -54.05 33.66 -131.21
N ALA A 728 -55.34 33.30 -131.16
CA ALA A 728 -55.89 32.41 -130.13
C ALA A 728 -55.24 31.02 -130.16
N GLU A 729 -55.15 30.38 -131.33
CA GLU A 729 -54.46 29.08 -131.49
C GLU A 729 -52.96 29.18 -131.18
N MET A 730 -52.27 30.24 -131.61
CA MET A 730 -50.86 30.44 -131.27
C MET A 730 -50.63 30.64 -129.77
N ARG A 731 -51.52 31.37 -129.09
CA ARG A 731 -51.51 31.53 -127.61
C ARG A 731 -51.79 30.19 -126.91
N ARG A 732 -52.71 29.37 -127.45
CA ARG A 732 -53.06 28.05 -126.91
C ARG A 732 -51.91 27.05 -127.00
N LEU A 733 -51.32 26.85 -128.18
CA LEU A 733 -50.17 25.94 -128.35
C LEU A 733 -48.97 26.35 -127.48
N LYS A 734 -48.74 27.66 -127.32
CA LYS A 734 -47.71 28.21 -126.43
C LYS A 734 -48.03 27.99 -124.95
N LEU A 735 -49.30 27.92 -124.57
CA LEU A 735 -49.75 27.55 -123.21
C LEU A 735 -49.58 26.04 -122.95
N GLU A 736 -49.95 25.17 -123.90
CA GLU A 736 -49.80 23.71 -123.78
C GLU A 736 -48.31 23.30 -123.72
N LEU A 737 -47.44 23.93 -124.51
CA LEU A 737 -45.98 23.74 -124.41
C LEU A 737 -45.41 24.26 -123.08
N LYS A 738 -45.94 25.38 -122.58
CA LYS A 738 -45.55 25.90 -121.26
C LYS A 738 -45.97 24.94 -120.14
N GLN A 739 -47.22 24.46 -120.14
CA GLN A 739 -47.75 23.54 -119.14
C GLN A 739 -47.01 22.20 -119.13
N THR A 740 -46.69 21.64 -120.29
CA THR A 740 -45.90 20.39 -120.38
C THR A 740 -44.45 20.58 -119.91
N MET A 741 -43.83 21.72 -120.20
CA MET A 741 -42.48 22.03 -119.70
C MET A 741 -42.47 22.35 -118.19
N GLU A 742 -43.51 22.99 -117.66
CA GLU A 742 -43.70 23.21 -116.21
C GLU A 742 -43.98 21.88 -115.47
N MET A 743 -44.77 20.98 -116.06
CA MET A 743 -45.01 19.63 -115.55
C MET A 743 -43.72 18.80 -115.52
N TYR A 744 -42.93 18.79 -116.60
CA TYR A 744 -41.63 18.13 -116.65
C TYR A 744 -40.62 18.73 -115.64
N SER A 745 -40.58 20.06 -115.51
CA SER A 745 -39.75 20.75 -114.50
C SER A 745 -40.15 20.35 -113.07
N THR A 746 -41.45 20.21 -112.81
CA THR A 746 -41.99 19.80 -111.50
C THR A 746 -41.64 18.35 -111.20
N ALA A 747 -41.90 17.42 -112.13
CA ALA A 747 -41.53 16.02 -111.97
C ALA A 747 -40.00 15.83 -111.76
N CYS A 748 -39.16 16.62 -112.44
CA CYS A 748 -37.71 16.60 -112.19
C CYS A 748 -37.34 17.11 -110.79
N LYS A 749 -37.99 18.16 -110.29
CA LYS A 749 -37.79 18.66 -108.91
C LYS A 749 -38.27 17.67 -107.86
N GLU A 750 -39.40 16.99 -108.10
CA GLU A 750 -39.91 15.92 -107.23
C GLU A 750 -38.98 14.71 -107.22
N ALA A 751 -38.48 14.27 -108.38
CA ALA A 751 -37.49 13.20 -108.46
C ALA A 751 -36.17 13.55 -107.74
N LEU A 752 -35.69 14.80 -107.87
CA LEU A 752 -34.50 15.27 -107.17
C LEU A 752 -34.72 15.37 -105.65
N THR A 753 -35.85 15.90 -105.19
CA THR A 753 -36.16 15.99 -103.75
C THR A 753 -36.48 14.64 -103.12
N ALA A 754 -37.06 13.69 -103.87
CA ALA A 754 -37.20 12.30 -103.44
C ALA A 754 -35.83 11.62 -103.31
N LYS A 755 -34.91 11.83 -104.27
CA LYS A 755 -33.53 11.33 -104.22
C LYS A 755 -32.71 11.93 -103.07
N GLN A 756 -32.92 13.21 -102.78
CA GLN A 756 -32.36 13.92 -101.62
C GLN A 756 -32.83 13.26 -100.31
N LYS A 757 -34.15 13.16 -100.10
CA LYS A 757 -34.76 12.53 -98.92
C LYS A 757 -34.36 11.06 -98.74
N ALA A 758 -34.27 10.31 -99.84
CA ALA A 758 -33.79 8.92 -99.80
C ALA A 758 -32.33 8.82 -99.32
N ARG A 759 -31.48 9.79 -99.67
CA ARG A 759 -30.08 9.85 -99.19
C ARG A 759 -30.02 10.23 -97.71
N GLU A 760 -30.83 11.18 -97.29
CA GLU A 760 -30.98 11.60 -95.88
C GLU A 760 -31.47 10.43 -95.01
N LEU A 761 -32.45 9.64 -95.49
CA LEU A 761 -32.94 8.44 -94.81
C LEU A 761 -31.87 7.34 -94.66
N GLN A 762 -31.02 7.14 -95.67
CA GLN A 762 -29.91 6.18 -95.60
C GLN A 762 -28.82 6.62 -94.62
N LEU A 763 -28.51 7.92 -94.57
CA LEU A 763 -27.58 8.49 -93.58
C LEU A 763 -28.14 8.37 -92.15
N TRP A 764 -29.43 8.66 -91.97
CA TRP A 764 -30.11 8.49 -90.67
C TRP A 764 -30.13 7.03 -90.22
N LYS A 765 -30.39 6.08 -91.14
CA LYS A 765 -30.34 4.65 -90.84
C LYS A 765 -28.94 4.22 -90.36
N LEU A 766 -27.88 4.65 -91.04
CA LEU A 766 -26.50 4.34 -90.67
C LEU A 766 -26.13 4.90 -89.29
N GLU A 767 -26.61 6.10 -88.97
CA GLU A 767 -26.36 6.76 -87.68
C GLU A 767 -27.12 6.08 -86.52
N GLU A 768 -28.37 5.63 -86.74
CA GLU A 768 -29.11 4.86 -85.75
C GLU A 768 -28.52 3.46 -85.56
N GLU A 769 -28.01 2.83 -86.63
CA GLU A 769 -27.28 1.55 -86.59
C GLU A 769 -25.97 1.69 -85.78
N ARG A 770 -25.24 2.80 -85.95
CA ARG A 770 -24.08 3.18 -85.10
C ARG A 770 -24.49 3.36 -83.63
N ARG A 771 -25.59 4.09 -83.37
CA ARG A 771 -26.10 4.38 -82.01
C ARG A 771 -26.54 3.12 -81.26
N MET A 772 -27.10 2.14 -81.98
CA MET A 772 -27.47 0.83 -81.43
C MET A 772 -26.25 -0.03 -81.06
N GLU A 773 -25.19 -0.03 -81.87
CA GLU A 773 -23.97 -0.76 -81.55
C GLU A 773 -23.20 -0.13 -80.37
N GLU A 774 -23.18 1.21 -80.27
CA GLU A 774 -22.62 1.90 -79.09
C GLU A 774 -23.40 1.57 -77.80
N ALA A 775 -24.73 1.45 -77.88
CA ALA A 775 -25.55 0.99 -76.75
C ALA A 775 -25.24 -0.47 -76.38
N ARG A 776 -25.07 -1.36 -77.37
CA ARG A 776 -24.72 -2.77 -77.16
C ARG A 776 -23.37 -2.93 -76.46
N LEU A 777 -22.36 -2.17 -76.88
CA LEU A 777 -21.02 -2.16 -76.28
C LEU A 777 -21.04 -1.59 -74.85
N ALA A 778 -21.89 -0.59 -74.57
CA ALA A 778 -22.08 -0.06 -73.22
C ALA A 778 -22.75 -1.06 -72.28
N GLU A 779 -23.74 -1.84 -72.76
CA GLU A 779 -24.38 -2.92 -72.01
C GLU A 779 -23.37 -4.06 -71.70
N GLU A 780 -22.60 -4.49 -72.69
CA GLU A 780 -21.55 -5.51 -72.55
C GLU A 780 -20.50 -5.10 -71.51
N ALA A 781 -20.05 -3.84 -71.53
CA ALA A 781 -19.13 -3.27 -70.55
C ALA A 781 -19.75 -3.20 -69.13
N ALA A 782 -21.03 -2.84 -69.01
CA ALA A 782 -21.72 -2.78 -67.73
C ALA A 782 -21.88 -4.18 -67.10
N LEU A 783 -22.20 -5.19 -67.90
CA LEU A 783 -22.27 -6.59 -67.47
C LEU A 783 -20.90 -7.11 -66.97
N ALA A 784 -19.82 -6.81 -67.71
CA ALA A 784 -18.46 -7.19 -67.31
C ALA A 784 -18.03 -6.55 -65.97
N ILE A 785 -18.45 -5.31 -65.70
CA ILE A 785 -18.22 -4.64 -64.40
C ILE A 785 -19.04 -5.32 -63.29
N ALA A 786 -20.32 -5.59 -63.52
CA ALA A 786 -21.19 -6.25 -62.54
C ALA A 786 -20.69 -7.67 -62.18
N GLU A 787 -20.22 -8.44 -63.16
CA GLU A 787 -19.68 -9.78 -62.93
C GLU A 787 -18.33 -9.74 -62.17
N LYS A 788 -17.48 -8.74 -62.44
CA LYS A 788 -16.23 -8.50 -61.71
C LYS A 788 -16.45 -8.13 -60.24
N GLU A 789 -17.44 -7.29 -59.94
CA GLU A 789 -17.80 -6.99 -58.54
C GLU A 789 -18.47 -8.19 -57.84
N LYS A 790 -19.30 -8.96 -58.55
CA LYS A 790 -19.87 -10.22 -58.04
C LYS A 790 -18.76 -11.23 -57.68
N ALA A 791 -17.71 -11.35 -58.50
CA ALA A 791 -16.56 -12.20 -58.23
C ALA A 791 -15.77 -11.74 -56.99
N LYS A 792 -15.49 -10.45 -56.85
CA LYS A 792 -14.86 -9.87 -55.64
C LYS A 792 -15.69 -10.14 -54.37
N SER A 793 -17.01 -9.93 -54.45
CA SER A 793 -17.93 -10.15 -53.33
C SER A 793 -17.91 -11.60 -52.86
N LYS A 794 -17.96 -12.56 -53.79
CA LYS A 794 -17.83 -13.99 -53.48
C LYS A 794 -16.50 -14.33 -52.80
N ALA A 795 -15.39 -13.81 -53.33
CA ALA A 795 -14.07 -14.04 -52.74
C ALA A 795 -13.92 -13.44 -51.33
N ALA A 796 -14.54 -12.29 -51.06
CA ALA A 796 -14.55 -11.67 -49.74
C ALA A 796 -15.35 -12.51 -48.71
N ILE A 797 -16.47 -13.12 -49.11
CA ILE A 797 -17.26 -14.02 -48.27
C ILE A 797 -16.46 -15.30 -47.95
N GLU A 798 -15.87 -15.95 -48.96
CA GLU A 798 -15.06 -17.16 -48.78
C GLU A 798 -13.84 -16.90 -47.87
N ALA A 799 -13.21 -15.73 -47.98
CA ALA A 799 -12.13 -15.30 -47.09
C ALA A 799 -12.60 -15.07 -45.64
N ALA A 800 -13.78 -14.47 -45.44
CA ALA A 800 -14.36 -14.27 -44.12
C ALA A 800 -14.69 -15.61 -43.43
N GLU A 801 -15.29 -16.55 -44.16
CA GLU A 801 -15.58 -17.90 -43.65
C GLU A 801 -14.30 -18.71 -43.34
N ALA A 802 -13.23 -18.50 -44.10
CA ALA A 802 -11.93 -19.09 -43.80
C ALA A 802 -11.33 -18.50 -42.50
N ALA A 803 -11.35 -17.18 -42.35
CA ALA A 803 -10.89 -16.50 -41.13
C ALA A 803 -11.70 -16.92 -39.89
N GLN A 804 -13.02 -17.04 -40.00
CA GLN A 804 -13.89 -17.47 -38.90
C GLN A 804 -13.58 -18.91 -38.45
N ARG A 805 -13.30 -19.83 -39.38
CA ARG A 805 -12.88 -21.20 -39.07
C ARG A 805 -11.52 -21.25 -38.35
N ILE A 806 -10.55 -20.43 -38.78
CA ILE A 806 -9.25 -20.31 -38.11
C ILE A 806 -9.44 -19.77 -36.67
N ALA A 807 -10.23 -18.73 -36.49
CA ALA A 807 -10.52 -18.15 -35.17
C ALA A 807 -11.22 -19.14 -34.22
N GLN A 808 -12.15 -19.96 -34.72
CA GLN A 808 -12.79 -21.01 -33.91
C GLN A 808 -11.79 -22.10 -33.48
N LEU A 809 -10.91 -22.55 -34.38
CA LEU A 809 -9.86 -23.53 -34.05
C LEU A 809 -8.85 -22.97 -33.04
N GLU A 810 -8.52 -21.68 -33.11
CA GLU A 810 -7.66 -21.05 -32.12
C GLU A 810 -8.36 -20.88 -30.76
N ALA A 811 -9.63 -20.49 -30.74
CA ALA A 811 -10.44 -20.42 -29.52
C ALA A 811 -10.55 -21.79 -28.83
N GLN A 812 -10.78 -22.87 -29.58
CA GLN A 812 -10.79 -24.23 -29.03
C GLN A 812 -9.43 -24.64 -28.45
N LYS A 813 -8.31 -24.25 -29.09
CA LYS A 813 -6.96 -24.46 -28.54
C LYS A 813 -6.73 -23.67 -27.25
N ARG A 814 -7.18 -22.41 -27.17
CA ARG A 814 -7.09 -21.60 -25.95
C ARG A 814 -7.88 -22.23 -24.81
N VAL A 815 -9.14 -22.62 -25.05
CA VAL A 815 -9.99 -23.29 -24.04
C VAL A 815 -9.40 -24.63 -23.59
N SER A 816 -8.82 -25.43 -24.48
CA SER A 816 -8.18 -26.70 -24.07
C SER A 816 -6.89 -26.51 -23.28
N ALA A 817 -6.11 -25.46 -23.59
CA ALA A 817 -4.93 -25.07 -22.81
C ALA A 817 -5.33 -24.53 -21.42
N GLU A 818 -6.36 -23.68 -21.33
CA GLU A 818 -6.91 -23.18 -20.07
C GLU A 818 -7.48 -24.32 -19.21
N MET A 819 -8.24 -25.24 -19.79
CA MET A 819 -8.79 -26.40 -19.07
C MET A 819 -7.68 -27.35 -18.56
N LYS A 820 -6.61 -27.53 -19.34
CA LYS A 820 -5.41 -28.27 -18.92
C LYS A 820 -4.70 -27.55 -17.76
N ALA A 821 -4.44 -26.26 -17.88
CA ALA A 821 -3.81 -25.45 -16.83
C ALA A 821 -4.65 -25.41 -15.54
N LEU A 822 -5.99 -25.37 -15.64
CA LEU A 822 -6.90 -25.45 -14.51
C LEU A 822 -6.81 -26.81 -13.80
N LYS A 823 -6.74 -27.91 -14.58
CA LYS A 823 -6.56 -29.26 -14.03
C LYS A 823 -5.21 -29.42 -13.34
N GLU A 824 -4.11 -28.99 -13.97
CA GLU A 824 -2.77 -29.00 -13.37
C GLU A 824 -2.69 -28.13 -12.11
N SER A 825 -3.37 -26.97 -12.10
CA SER A 825 -3.49 -26.10 -10.93
C SER A 825 -4.28 -26.77 -9.80
N GLU A 826 -5.37 -27.48 -10.11
CA GLU A 826 -6.15 -28.19 -9.09
C GLU A 826 -5.45 -29.46 -8.58
N GLU A 827 -4.72 -30.19 -9.42
CA GLU A 827 -3.88 -31.32 -8.98
C GLU A 827 -2.72 -30.82 -8.10
N LYS A 828 -2.09 -29.71 -8.46
CA LYS A 828 -1.10 -29.02 -7.62
C LYS A 828 -1.71 -28.52 -6.30
N ARG A 829 -2.94 -27.99 -6.32
CA ARG A 829 -3.68 -27.60 -5.11
C ARG A 829 -3.94 -28.81 -4.22
N LYS A 830 -4.44 -29.92 -4.76
CA LYS A 830 -4.68 -31.17 -4.00
C LYS A 830 -3.39 -31.74 -3.41
N ALA A 831 -2.25 -31.62 -4.11
CA ALA A 831 -0.94 -31.99 -3.58
C ALA A 831 -0.46 -31.07 -2.44
N LEU A 832 -0.69 -29.75 -2.55
CA LEU A 832 -0.40 -28.79 -1.48
C LEU A 832 -1.32 -28.98 -0.26
N ASP A 833 -2.61 -29.22 -0.48
CA ASP A 833 -3.57 -29.55 0.56
C ASP A 833 -3.17 -30.85 1.28
N ALA A 834 -2.66 -31.86 0.56
CA ALA A 834 -2.14 -33.10 1.15
C ALA A 834 -0.85 -32.88 1.97
N LEU A 835 0.07 -32.04 1.50
CA LEU A 835 1.28 -31.65 2.25
C LEU A 835 0.94 -30.89 3.53
N ALA A 836 -0.06 -30.01 3.51
CA ALA A 836 -0.53 -29.24 4.65
C ALA A 836 -1.18 -30.07 5.77
N HIS A 837 -1.52 -31.34 5.49
CA HIS A 837 -2.01 -32.31 6.47
C HIS A 837 -0.91 -33.25 7.01
N SER A 838 0.35 -33.04 6.63
CA SER A 838 1.48 -33.71 7.31
C SER A 838 1.80 -32.99 8.63
N ASP A 839 1.83 -33.76 9.73
CA ASP A 839 2.04 -33.20 11.07
C ASP A 839 3.47 -32.61 11.18
N PHE A 840 3.56 -31.29 11.36
CA PHE A 840 4.83 -30.56 11.32
C PHE A 840 5.81 -31.07 12.40
N ARG A 841 6.90 -31.73 11.96
CA ARG A 841 7.89 -32.41 12.82
C ARG A 841 8.88 -31.45 13.51
N TYR A 842 8.37 -30.46 14.23
CA TYR A 842 9.13 -29.69 15.23
C TYR A 842 8.72 -30.11 16.65
N ARG A 843 9.64 -30.04 17.62
CA ARG A 843 9.29 -30.34 19.02
C ARG A 843 8.41 -29.24 19.60
N LYS A 844 7.27 -29.62 20.17
CA LYS A 844 6.40 -28.73 20.96
C LYS A 844 6.92 -28.77 22.41
N TYR A 845 7.40 -27.64 22.90
CA TYR A 845 7.79 -27.45 24.30
C TYR A 845 6.63 -26.82 25.09
N THR A 846 6.47 -27.16 26.36
CA THR A 846 5.50 -26.51 27.25
C THR A 846 6.07 -25.20 27.81
N ILE A 847 5.21 -24.32 28.32
CA ILE A 847 5.68 -23.07 28.93
C ILE A 847 6.46 -23.32 30.23
N GLU A 848 6.16 -24.40 30.95
CA GLU A 848 6.89 -24.81 32.16
C GLU A 848 8.33 -25.27 31.83
N GLU A 849 8.54 -25.99 30.73
CA GLU A 849 9.90 -26.32 30.25
C GLU A 849 10.69 -25.05 29.90
N ILE A 850 10.04 -24.07 29.25
CA ILE A 850 10.63 -22.79 28.86
C ILE A 850 10.91 -21.88 30.07
N GLU A 851 9.97 -21.75 31.02
CA GLU A 851 10.17 -20.97 32.24
C GLU A 851 11.26 -21.60 33.12
N ALA A 852 11.32 -22.93 33.25
CA ALA A 852 12.41 -23.61 33.97
C ALA A 852 13.77 -23.41 33.28
N ALA A 853 13.84 -23.57 31.95
CA ALA A 853 15.09 -23.43 31.19
C ALA A 853 15.62 -21.99 31.11
N THR A 854 14.82 -20.98 31.45
CA THR A 854 15.18 -19.55 31.42
C THR A 854 15.14 -18.88 32.80
N GLU A 855 15.08 -19.65 33.89
CA GLU A 855 14.95 -19.14 35.27
C GLU A 855 13.82 -18.10 35.41
N PHE A 856 12.63 -18.46 34.90
CA PHE A 856 11.44 -17.61 34.82
C PHE A 856 11.63 -16.32 34.00
N PHE A 857 12.40 -16.41 32.91
CA PHE A 857 12.88 -15.29 32.08
C PHE A 857 13.80 -14.32 32.82
N SER A 858 14.76 -14.88 33.57
CA SER A 858 15.80 -14.13 34.29
C SER A 858 16.54 -13.16 33.36
N GLN A 859 16.59 -11.89 33.76
CA GLN A 859 17.27 -10.83 33.02
C GLN A 859 18.79 -11.09 32.88
N HIS A 860 19.38 -11.96 33.70
CA HIS A 860 20.78 -12.39 33.60
C HIS A 860 21.02 -13.40 32.47
N LEU A 861 20.00 -14.16 32.06
CA LEU A 861 20.07 -15.10 30.94
C LEU A 861 19.71 -14.46 29.59
N LYS A 862 19.30 -13.19 29.57
CA LYS A 862 18.92 -12.47 28.35
C LYS A 862 20.15 -12.15 27.48
N ILE A 863 20.29 -12.83 26.35
CA ILE A 863 21.40 -12.65 25.39
C ILE A 863 21.23 -11.37 24.59
N GLY A 864 19.98 -11.00 24.27
CA GLY A 864 19.69 -9.82 23.45
C GLY A 864 18.21 -9.49 23.38
N GLU A 865 17.89 -8.39 22.69
CA GLU A 865 16.52 -7.98 22.40
C GLU A 865 16.47 -7.25 21.06
N GLY A 866 15.62 -7.75 20.15
CA GLY A 866 15.33 -7.10 18.87
C GLY A 866 13.88 -6.61 18.81
N GLY A 867 13.50 -6.01 17.68
CA GLY A 867 12.12 -5.55 17.44
C GLY A 867 11.06 -6.66 17.50
N TYR A 868 11.47 -7.93 17.44
CA TYR A 868 10.60 -9.11 17.56
C TYR A 868 10.47 -9.62 19.00
N GLY A 869 11.36 -9.22 19.92
CA GLY A 869 11.32 -9.61 21.33
C GLY A 869 12.70 -9.95 21.92
N PRO A 870 12.74 -10.27 23.24
CA PRO A 870 13.94 -10.72 23.93
C PRO A 870 14.32 -12.17 23.57
N VAL A 871 15.62 -12.46 23.59
CA VAL A 871 16.18 -13.81 23.43
C VAL A 871 16.94 -14.19 24.69
N TYR A 872 16.63 -15.35 25.26
CA TYR A 872 17.25 -15.89 26.47
C TYR A 872 18.12 -17.10 26.15
N ASN A 873 19.22 -17.24 26.88
CA ASN A 873 19.98 -18.48 26.98
C ASN A 873 19.20 -19.45 27.87
N GLY A 874 19.29 -20.73 27.59
CA GLY A 874 18.69 -21.76 28.43
C GLY A 874 19.23 -23.15 28.14
N ARG A 875 18.73 -24.13 28.89
CA ARG A 875 19.08 -25.54 28.69
C ARG A 875 17.83 -26.42 28.71
N LEU A 876 17.48 -26.99 27.56
CA LEU A 876 16.37 -27.95 27.39
C LEU A 876 16.97 -29.31 27.04
N ASP A 877 16.51 -30.40 27.67
CA ASP A 877 17.05 -31.77 27.48
C ASP A 877 18.59 -31.81 27.51
N HIS A 878 19.18 -31.16 28.51
CA HIS A 878 20.63 -30.91 28.67
C HIS A 878 21.33 -30.15 27.52
N THR A 879 20.64 -29.83 26.43
CA THR A 879 21.14 -29.12 25.25
C THR A 879 21.09 -27.60 25.48
N PRO A 880 22.16 -26.83 25.18
CA PRO A 880 22.13 -25.38 25.26
C PRO A 880 21.31 -24.79 24.10
N VAL A 881 20.39 -23.88 24.42
CA VAL A 881 19.40 -23.33 23.47
C VAL A 881 19.30 -21.82 23.54
N ALA A 882 18.94 -21.20 22.41
CA ALA A 882 18.49 -19.81 22.36
C ALA A 882 16.97 -19.78 22.26
N ILE A 883 16.30 -19.13 23.22
CA ILE A 883 14.84 -19.07 23.34
C ILE A 883 14.38 -17.64 23.03
N LYS A 884 13.81 -17.45 21.84
CA LYS A 884 13.28 -16.17 21.34
C LYS A 884 11.81 -16.06 21.73
N VAL A 885 11.49 -15.13 22.63
CA VAL A 885 10.11 -14.89 23.09
C VAL A 885 9.51 -13.78 22.24
N LEU A 886 8.59 -14.12 21.33
CA LEU A 886 8.02 -13.11 20.44
C LEU A 886 7.02 -12.21 21.15
N ARG A 887 7.20 -10.90 20.97
CA ARG A 887 6.35 -9.84 21.54
C ARG A 887 4.88 -10.00 21.09
N PRO A 888 3.92 -10.26 22.00
CA PRO A 888 2.50 -10.46 21.62
C PRO A 888 1.83 -9.22 21.04
N ASP A 889 2.36 -8.03 21.33
CA ASP A 889 1.93 -6.72 20.83
C ASP A 889 2.58 -6.32 19.51
N ALA A 890 3.60 -7.05 19.04
CA ALA A 890 4.16 -6.85 17.71
C ALA A 890 3.10 -7.27 16.67
N ALA A 891 2.58 -6.31 15.90
CA ALA A 891 1.51 -6.51 14.90
C ALA A 891 1.84 -7.50 13.76
N GLN A 892 3.08 -8.00 13.73
CA GLN A 892 3.58 -8.99 12.78
C GLN A 892 4.05 -10.30 13.48
N GLY A 893 4.19 -10.32 14.81
CA GLY A 893 4.83 -11.41 15.57
C GLY A 893 4.16 -12.77 15.42
N ARG A 894 2.81 -12.86 15.39
CA ARG A 894 2.11 -14.15 15.17
C ARG A 894 2.26 -14.67 13.74
N SER A 895 2.28 -13.80 12.72
CA SER A 895 2.50 -14.24 11.34
C SER A 895 3.97 -14.59 11.09
N GLN A 896 4.91 -13.90 11.75
CA GLN A 896 6.32 -14.27 11.73
C GLN A 896 6.57 -15.60 12.45
N PHE A 897 5.98 -15.83 13.63
CA PHE A 897 6.02 -17.14 14.31
C PHE A 897 5.58 -18.27 13.37
N GLN A 898 4.41 -18.12 12.74
CA GLN A 898 3.87 -19.15 11.86
C GLN A 898 4.74 -19.34 10.60
N GLN A 899 5.21 -18.26 9.97
CA GLN A 899 6.07 -18.30 8.79
C GLN A 899 7.45 -18.89 9.11
N GLU A 900 8.04 -18.55 10.26
CA GLU A 900 9.36 -19.00 10.69
C GLU A 900 9.32 -20.48 11.12
N VAL A 901 8.22 -20.95 11.75
CA VAL A 901 7.98 -22.39 11.99
C VAL A 901 7.77 -23.15 10.68
N GLU A 902 6.94 -22.64 9.77
CA GLU A 902 6.67 -23.26 8.46
C GLU A 902 7.95 -23.39 7.62
N VAL A 903 8.75 -22.31 7.55
CA VAL A 903 9.99 -22.26 6.77
C VAL A 903 11.12 -23.06 7.44
N LEU A 904 11.41 -22.85 8.73
CA LEU A 904 12.52 -23.54 9.39
C LEU A 904 12.26 -25.02 9.70
N SER A 905 11.00 -25.45 9.84
CA SER A 905 10.73 -26.91 9.94
C SER A 905 11.04 -27.66 8.64
N CYS A 906 11.07 -26.95 7.50
CA CYS A 906 11.43 -27.49 6.19
C CYS A 906 12.91 -27.31 5.82
N ILE A 907 13.65 -26.42 6.49
CA ILE A 907 15.05 -26.08 6.17
C ILE A 907 16.02 -26.79 7.11
N ARG A 908 17.01 -27.48 6.53
CA ARG A 908 18.19 -28.02 7.23
C ARG A 908 19.42 -27.87 6.36
N HIS A 909 20.37 -27.04 6.78
CA HIS A 909 21.62 -26.78 6.06
C HIS A 909 22.70 -26.36 7.08
N PRO A 910 23.99 -26.73 6.93
CA PRO A 910 25.02 -26.41 7.92
C PRO A 910 25.17 -24.92 8.26
N ASN A 911 24.90 -24.03 7.29
CA ASN A 911 24.97 -22.57 7.44
C ASN A 911 23.60 -21.90 7.64
N MET A 912 22.60 -22.62 8.14
CA MET A 912 21.30 -22.08 8.58
C MET A 912 21.10 -22.43 10.05
N VAL A 913 20.61 -21.50 10.87
CA VAL A 913 20.34 -21.76 12.29
C VAL A 913 19.16 -22.72 12.45
N LEU A 914 19.38 -23.83 13.15
CA LEU A 914 18.40 -24.90 13.33
C LEU A 914 17.33 -24.52 14.37
N LEU A 915 16.06 -24.55 13.94
CA LEU A 915 14.90 -24.55 14.84
C LEU A 915 14.77 -25.96 15.48
N LEU A 916 15.00 -26.06 16.78
CA LEU A 916 14.86 -27.29 17.55
C LEU A 916 13.40 -27.56 17.94
N GLY A 917 12.63 -26.49 18.18
CA GLY A 917 11.22 -26.58 18.51
C GLY A 917 10.59 -25.22 18.81
N ALA A 918 9.37 -25.25 19.34
CA ALA A 918 8.61 -24.05 19.68
C ALA A 918 7.60 -24.30 20.80
N CYS A 919 7.15 -23.23 21.46
CA CYS A 919 5.97 -23.21 22.32
C CYS A 919 4.89 -22.31 21.67
N PRO A 920 3.99 -22.85 20.83
CA PRO A 920 3.03 -22.05 20.07
C PRO A 920 2.01 -21.27 20.90
N GLU A 921 1.70 -21.74 22.12
CA GLU A 921 0.75 -21.09 23.02
C GLU A 921 1.25 -19.73 23.52
N TYR A 922 2.58 -19.56 23.61
CA TYR A 922 3.25 -18.37 24.14
C TYR A 922 4.20 -17.71 23.12
N GLY A 923 4.18 -18.14 21.85
CA GLY A 923 4.97 -17.53 20.77
C GLY A 923 6.49 -17.65 20.95
N CYS A 924 6.97 -18.68 21.65
CA CYS A 924 8.41 -18.87 21.89
C CYS A 924 9.02 -19.81 20.83
N LEU A 925 10.14 -19.42 20.24
CA LEU A 925 10.92 -20.24 19.29
C LEU A 925 12.22 -20.69 19.95
N VAL A 926 12.60 -21.96 19.76
CA VAL A 926 13.76 -22.61 20.38
C VAL A 926 14.75 -23.00 19.30
N TYR A 927 15.92 -22.38 19.32
CA TYR A 927 17.01 -22.61 18.37
C TYR A 927 18.23 -23.20 19.08
N GLU A 928 19.17 -23.73 18.30
CA GLU A 928 20.53 -24.01 18.80
C GLU A 928 21.22 -22.76 19.35
N PHE A 929 22.02 -22.91 20.41
CA PHE A 929 22.76 -21.79 21.02
C PHE A 929 24.07 -21.48 20.28
N MET A 930 24.21 -20.25 19.79
CA MET A 930 25.34 -19.78 18.99
C MET A 930 26.32 -18.98 19.88
N SER A 931 27.32 -19.67 20.42
CA SER A 931 28.12 -19.18 21.55
C SER A 931 29.06 -18.02 21.28
N ASN A 932 29.35 -17.68 20.02
CA ASN A 932 30.18 -16.52 19.66
C ASN A 932 29.35 -15.26 19.31
N GLY A 933 28.02 -15.30 19.50
CA GLY A 933 27.14 -14.16 19.24
C GLY A 933 26.88 -13.91 17.76
N SER A 934 26.56 -12.66 17.39
CA SER A 934 26.40 -12.28 15.98
C SER A 934 27.72 -11.81 15.36
N LEU A 935 27.80 -11.86 14.03
CA LEU A 935 28.91 -11.30 13.27
C LEU A 935 29.04 -9.77 13.47
N ASP A 936 27.93 -9.07 13.72
CA ASP A 936 27.93 -7.65 14.09
C ASP A 936 28.69 -7.41 15.41
N ASP A 937 28.43 -8.23 16.44
CA ASP A 937 29.12 -8.14 17.72
C ASP A 937 30.62 -8.42 17.59
N ARG A 938 31.01 -9.36 16.71
CA ARG A 938 32.41 -9.74 16.49
C ARG A 938 33.18 -8.78 15.60
N LEU A 939 32.57 -8.17 14.58
CA LEU A 939 33.20 -7.13 13.76
C LEU A 939 33.40 -5.83 14.57
N PHE A 940 32.39 -5.42 15.34
CA PHE A 940 32.49 -4.24 16.22
C PHE A 940 33.10 -4.54 17.60
N ARG A 941 33.63 -5.76 17.81
CA ARG A 941 34.36 -6.21 19.02
C ARG A 941 33.63 -5.93 20.34
N ARG A 942 32.29 -6.05 20.34
CA ARG A 942 31.46 -5.90 21.55
C ARG A 942 31.89 -6.93 22.60
N GLY A 943 31.76 -6.55 23.87
CA GLY A 943 32.22 -7.36 25.00
C GLY A 943 33.74 -7.56 25.06
N ASN A 944 34.52 -6.66 24.45
CA ASN A 944 35.99 -6.75 24.32
C ASN A 944 36.46 -8.06 23.64
N THR A 945 35.67 -8.57 22.70
CA THR A 945 36.02 -9.79 21.96
C THR A 945 37.21 -9.57 21.02
N PRO A 946 38.10 -10.58 20.84
CA PRO A 946 39.25 -10.43 19.96
C PRO A 946 38.81 -10.31 18.48
N PRO A 947 39.58 -9.60 17.63
CA PRO A 947 39.30 -9.50 16.20
C PRO A 947 39.16 -10.88 15.56
N LEU A 948 38.20 -11.05 14.65
CA LEU A 948 38.21 -12.18 13.72
C LEU A 948 39.38 -11.96 12.75
N SER A 949 40.21 -12.98 12.51
CA SER A 949 41.30 -12.90 11.53
C SER A 949 40.76 -12.85 10.09
N TRP A 950 41.59 -12.48 9.11
CA TRP A 950 41.16 -12.44 7.71
C TRP A 950 40.76 -13.82 7.17
N GLN A 951 41.42 -14.89 7.63
CA GLN A 951 41.09 -16.27 7.23
C GLN A 951 39.66 -16.63 7.68
N LEU A 952 39.30 -16.32 8.93
CA LEU A 952 37.93 -16.49 9.43
C LEU A 952 36.94 -15.65 8.64
N ARG A 953 37.29 -14.41 8.28
CA ARG A 953 36.42 -13.50 7.50
C ARG A 953 36.11 -14.03 6.10
N PHE A 954 37.11 -14.54 5.38
CA PHE A 954 36.91 -15.17 4.06
C PHE A 954 36.09 -16.46 4.17
N ARG A 955 36.34 -17.29 5.19
CA ARG A 955 35.56 -18.50 5.45
C ARG A 955 34.09 -18.19 5.75
N ILE A 956 33.81 -17.24 6.66
CA ILE A 956 32.45 -16.79 7.00
C ILE A 956 31.73 -16.27 5.75
N ALA A 957 32.41 -15.50 4.89
CA ALA A 957 31.83 -15.02 3.65
C ALA A 957 31.38 -16.14 2.70
N ALA A 958 32.21 -17.18 2.51
CA ALA A 958 31.88 -18.34 1.68
C ALA A 958 30.76 -19.21 2.29
N GLU A 959 30.76 -19.39 3.61
CA GLU A 959 29.72 -20.08 4.36
C GLU A 959 28.35 -19.36 4.23
N ILE A 960 28.31 -18.03 4.38
CA ILE A 960 27.11 -17.21 4.13
C ILE A 960 26.65 -17.37 2.67
N GLY A 961 27.56 -17.26 1.70
CA GLY A 961 27.22 -17.42 0.28
C GLY A 961 26.64 -18.80 -0.05
N THR A 962 27.13 -19.85 0.62
CA THR A 962 26.62 -21.23 0.50
C THR A 962 25.22 -21.37 1.10
N GLY A 963 25.00 -20.84 2.32
CA GLY A 963 23.68 -20.81 2.95
C GLY A 963 22.63 -20.02 2.17
N LEU A 964 23.02 -18.87 1.60
CA LEU A 964 22.12 -18.06 0.76
C LEU A 964 21.78 -18.75 -0.56
N LEU A 965 22.75 -19.42 -1.19
CA LEU A 965 22.50 -20.16 -2.44
C LEU A 965 21.51 -21.32 -2.21
N PHE A 966 21.59 -22.02 -1.07
CA PHE A 966 20.62 -23.04 -0.69
C PHE A 966 19.19 -22.48 -0.61
N LEU A 967 18.99 -21.29 -0.01
CA LEU A 967 17.68 -20.62 0.01
C LEU A 967 17.20 -20.27 -1.40
N HIS A 968 18.08 -19.73 -2.25
CA HIS A 968 17.78 -19.35 -3.63
C HIS A 968 17.58 -20.54 -4.58
N GLN A 969 18.02 -21.75 -4.22
CA GLN A 969 17.82 -22.99 -4.99
C GLN A 969 16.68 -23.88 -4.46
N THR A 970 16.03 -23.50 -3.36
CA THR A 970 14.93 -24.27 -2.76
C THR A 970 13.76 -24.41 -3.73
N LYS A 971 13.18 -25.62 -3.80
CA LYS A 971 12.03 -25.96 -4.66
C LYS A 971 10.83 -26.38 -3.80
N PRO A 972 9.58 -26.11 -4.20
CA PRO A 972 9.17 -25.57 -5.51
C PRO A 972 9.35 -24.05 -5.66
N GLU A 973 9.53 -23.29 -4.58
CA GLU A 973 9.63 -21.82 -4.63
C GLU A 973 10.94 -21.33 -3.97
N PRO A 974 11.86 -20.66 -4.70
CA PRO A 974 13.03 -20.02 -4.09
C PRO A 974 12.67 -19.11 -2.91
N ILE A 975 13.49 -19.15 -1.87
CA ILE A 975 13.29 -18.40 -0.62
C ILE A 975 14.21 -17.17 -0.63
N VAL A 976 13.63 -15.97 -0.60
CA VAL A 976 14.37 -14.70 -0.48
C VAL A 976 14.43 -14.29 1.00
N HIS A 977 15.62 -14.01 1.53
CA HIS A 977 15.87 -13.76 2.95
C HIS A 977 15.37 -12.38 3.43
N ARG A 978 15.56 -11.35 2.61
CA ARG A 978 14.99 -9.99 2.72
C ARG A 978 15.48 -9.10 3.87
N ASP A 979 16.08 -9.67 4.92
CA ASP A 979 16.78 -8.92 5.98
C ASP A 979 18.16 -9.52 6.28
N LEU A 980 18.98 -9.69 5.23
CA LEU A 980 20.34 -10.21 5.38
C LEU A 980 21.30 -9.09 5.83
N LYS A 981 21.97 -9.29 6.98
CA LYS A 981 22.88 -8.30 7.62
C LYS A 981 23.77 -8.99 8.66
N PRO A 982 24.90 -8.39 9.10
CA PRO A 982 25.80 -8.98 10.11
C PRO A 982 25.11 -9.43 11.41
N ALA A 983 24.10 -8.71 11.88
CA ALA A 983 23.37 -9.07 13.11
C ALA A 983 22.50 -10.32 12.98
N ASN A 984 22.18 -10.75 11.74
CA ASN A 984 21.43 -11.97 11.43
C ASN A 984 22.35 -13.11 10.95
N ILE A 985 23.67 -12.98 11.12
CA ILE A 985 24.64 -14.06 10.98
C ILE A 985 25.16 -14.40 12.37
N LEU A 986 24.91 -15.62 12.84
CA LEU A 986 25.34 -16.09 14.15
C LEU A 986 26.53 -17.03 14.03
N LEU A 987 27.41 -17.04 15.04
CA LEU A 987 28.66 -17.79 15.06
C LEU A 987 28.67 -18.85 16.17
N ASP A 988 28.97 -20.09 15.81
CA ASP A 988 29.09 -21.20 16.76
C ASP A 988 30.46 -21.16 17.50
N ARG A 989 30.68 -22.12 18.41
CA ARG A 989 31.94 -22.28 19.16
C ARG A 989 33.20 -22.42 18.29
N ASN A 990 33.05 -22.92 17.07
CA ASN A 990 34.11 -23.15 16.09
C ASN A 990 34.18 -22.03 15.02
N PHE A 991 33.45 -20.93 15.22
CA PHE A 991 33.26 -19.83 14.26
C PHE A 991 32.58 -20.23 12.94
N VAL A 992 31.86 -21.35 12.91
CA VAL A 992 30.96 -21.68 11.80
C VAL A 992 29.80 -20.68 11.81
N SER A 993 29.62 -20.02 10.68
CA SER A 993 28.57 -19.02 10.48
C SER A 993 27.26 -19.65 10.00
N LYS A 994 26.15 -19.15 10.55
CA LYS A 994 24.80 -19.57 10.21
C LYS A 994 23.86 -18.37 10.07
N ILE A 995 23.02 -18.38 9.04
CA ILE A 995 22.01 -17.35 8.80
C ILE A 995 20.82 -17.59 9.74
N SER A 996 20.35 -16.54 10.42
CA SER A 996 19.22 -16.54 11.37
C SER A 996 18.12 -15.54 10.95
N ASP A 997 17.01 -15.53 11.70
CA ASP A 997 15.92 -14.55 11.55
C ASP A 997 15.22 -14.52 10.17
N VAL A 998 15.03 -15.71 9.58
CA VAL A 998 14.25 -15.92 8.34
C VAL A 998 12.75 -15.57 8.48
N GLY A 999 12.28 -15.08 9.62
CA GLY A 999 10.89 -14.67 9.86
C GLY A 999 10.38 -13.52 8.99
N LEU A 1000 11.21 -12.91 8.13
CA LEU A 1000 10.79 -11.99 7.06
C LEU A 1000 10.85 -12.59 5.64
N ALA A 1001 11.40 -13.81 5.51
CA ALA A 1001 11.67 -14.46 4.24
C ALA A 1001 10.38 -14.86 3.50
N ARG A 1002 10.48 -14.99 2.18
CA ARG A 1002 9.33 -15.34 1.32
C ARG A 1002 9.69 -16.29 0.19
N LEU A 1003 8.79 -17.25 -0.01
CA LEU A 1003 8.69 -18.11 -1.18
C LEU A 1003 8.38 -17.26 -2.44
N VAL A 1004 9.03 -17.57 -3.56
CA VAL A 1004 8.83 -16.96 -4.89
C VAL A 1004 8.55 -18.07 -5.92
N PRO A 1005 7.48 -18.01 -6.73
CA PRO A 1005 7.12 -19.10 -7.63
C PRO A 1005 8.20 -19.51 -8.65
N PRO A 1006 8.31 -20.80 -9.03
CA PRO A 1006 9.41 -21.32 -9.86
C PRO A 1006 9.41 -20.77 -11.28
N SER A 1007 8.24 -20.35 -11.80
CA SER A 1007 8.08 -19.73 -13.12
C SER A 1007 8.71 -18.34 -13.23
N VAL A 1008 9.42 -17.87 -12.20
CA VAL A 1008 9.95 -16.50 -12.07
C VAL A 1008 11.47 -16.50 -11.83
N ALA A 1009 12.12 -17.67 -11.75
CA ALA A 1009 13.54 -17.76 -11.35
C ALA A 1009 14.52 -17.18 -12.39
N ASP A 1010 14.42 -17.60 -13.66
CA ASP A 1010 15.49 -17.38 -14.65
C ASP A 1010 15.13 -16.47 -15.85
N ASN A 1011 13.84 -16.27 -16.19
CA ASN A 1011 13.46 -15.55 -17.42
C ASN A 1011 12.31 -14.53 -17.24
N VAL A 1012 12.60 -13.30 -17.69
CA VAL A 1012 11.69 -12.23 -18.19
C VAL A 1012 10.30 -12.08 -17.53
N THR A 1013 10.24 -11.13 -16.58
CA THR A 1013 9.05 -10.35 -16.16
C THR A 1013 7.75 -11.09 -15.75
N GLN A 1014 7.59 -11.38 -14.46
CA GLN A 1014 6.42 -10.87 -13.72
C GLN A 1014 6.60 -10.73 -12.21
N TYR A 1015 5.65 -10.03 -11.58
CA TYR A 1015 5.85 -9.19 -10.39
C TYR A 1015 5.33 -9.80 -9.08
N ARG A 1016 5.92 -9.39 -7.95
CA ARG A 1016 5.29 -9.51 -6.62
C ARG A 1016 5.49 -8.23 -5.80
N MET A 1017 4.51 -7.31 -5.86
CA MET A 1017 4.51 -6.08 -5.07
C MET A 1017 4.44 -6.42 -3.58
N THR A 1018 5.39 -5.93 -2.78
CA THR A 1018 5.38 -6.08 -1.32
C THR A 1018 5.75 -4.77 -0.64
N SER A 1019 5.11 -4.47 0.51
CA SER A 1019 5.53 -3.36 1.38
C SER A 1019 7.01 -3.52 1.72
N THR A 1020 7.80 -2.46 1.56
CA THR A 1020 9.23 -2.45 1.86
C THR A 1020 9.48 -2.84 3.32
N ALA A 1021 10.33 -3.85 3.54
CA ALA A 1021 10.78 -4.26 4.87
C ALA A 1021 12.17 -4.91 4.74
N GLY A 1022 13.00 -4.69 5.76
CA GLY A 1022 14.43 -4.98 5.80
C GLY A 1022 15.16 -3.86 6.54
N THR A 1023 16.43 -4.05 6.88
CA THR A 1023 17.22 -3.06 7.64
C THR A 1023 17.80 -2.00 6.71
N PHE A 1024 17.62 -0.72 7.06
CA PHE A 1024 18.14 0.44 6.32
C PHE A 1024 19.66 0.30 6.05
N CYS A 1025 20.13 0.82 4.90
CA CYS A 1025 21.42 0.53 4.24
C CYS A 1025 21.54 -0.84 3.55
N TYR A 1026 20.89 -1.90 4.03
CA TYR A 1026 20.94 -3.24 3.42
C TYR A 1026 19.80 -3.51 2.43
N ILE A 1027 18.75 -2.69 2.42
CA ILE A 1027 17.64 -2.77 1.47
C ILE A 1027 18.15 -2.44 0.06
N ASP A 1028 17.91 -3.35 -0.89
CA ASP A 1028 18.11 -3.15 -2.32
C ASP A 1028 17.39 -1.87 -2.81
N PRO A 1029 18.09 -0.91 -3.45
CA PRO A 1029 17.48 0.35 -3.88
C PRO A 1029 16.40 0.16 -4.96
N GLU A 1030 16.52 -0.85 -5.83
CA GLU A 1030 15.48 -1.17 -6.82
C GLU A 1030 14.24 -1.73 -6.11
N TYR A 1031 14.41 -2.59 -5.10
CA TYR A 1031 13.31 -3.05 -4.24
C TYR A 1031 12.67 -1.88 -3.47
N GLN A 1032 13.47 -0.97 -2.91
CA GLN A 1032 12.99 0.18 -2.15
C GLN A 1032 12.12 1.13 -3.00
N GLN A 1033 12.52 1.38 -4.25
CA GLN A 1033 11.80 2.26 -5.17
C GLN A 1033 10.57 1.61 -5.79
N THR A 1034 10.60 0.30 -6.07
CA THR A 1034 9.58 -0.37 -6.90
C THR A 1034 8.67 -1.33 -6.13
N GLY A 1035 9.04 -1.74 -4.91
CA GLY A 1035 8.35 -2.79 -4.16
C GLY A 1035 8.52 -4.22 -4.71
N MET A 1036 9.34 -4.40 -5.77
CA MET A 1036 9.66 -5.70 -6.37
C MET A 1036 10.76 -6.43 -5.57
N LEU A 1037 10.42 -7.58 -4.98
CA LEU A 1037 11.37 -8.42 -4.25
C LEU A 1037 11.79 -9.63 -5.10
N GLY A 1038 13.08 -9.98 -5.08
CA GLY A 1038 13.60 -11.20 -5.71
C GLY A 1038 15.00 -11.58 -5.20
N ILE A 1039 15.55 -12.70 -5.66
CA ILE A 1039 16.85 -13.22 -5.18
C ILE A 1039 18.00 -12.19 -5.30
N LYS A 1040 17.99 -11.36 -6.35
CA LYS A 1040 18.96 -10.29 -6.60
C LYS A 1040 18.93 -9.16 -5.55
N SER A 1041 17.90 -9.09 -4.72
CA SER A 1041 17.83 -8.15 -3.58
C SER A 1041 18.68 -8.62 -2.40
N ASP A 1042 18.70 -9.92 -2.10
CA ASP A 1042 19.62 -10.46 -1.09
C ASP A 1042 21.08 -10.34 -1.53
N ILE A 1043 21.36 -10.39 -2.85
CA ILE A 1043 22.72 -10.20 -3.40
C ILE A 1043 23.24 -8.78 -3.12
N TYR A 1044 22.37 -7.77 -3.16
CA TYR A 1044 22.73 -6.42 -2.76
C TYR A 1044 23.09 -6.37 -1.26
N SER A 1045 22.24 -6.93 -0.41
CA SER A 1045 22.47 -7.01 1.04
C SER A 1045 23.76 -7.77 1.38
N LEU A 1046 24.05 -8.85 0.65
CA LEU A 1046 25.30 -9.61 0.73
C LEU A 1046 26.50 -8.74 0.33
N GLY A 1047 26.43 -7.97 -0.77
CA GLY A 1047 27.50 -7.06 -1.19
C GLY A 1047 27.88 -6.05 -0.10
N ILE A 1048 26.89 -5.39 0.52
CA ILE A 1048 27.12 -4.48 1.65
C ILE A 1048 27.78 -5.21 2.83
N MET A 1049 27.28 -6.38 3.20
CA MET A 1049 27.81 -7.18 4.31
C MET A 1049 29.24 -7.69 4.05
N LEU A 1050 29.57 -8.07 2.82
CA LEU A 1050 30.94 -8.45 2.42
C LEU A 1050 31.90 -7.25 2.59
N LEU A 1051 31.53 -6.04 2.16
CA LEU A 1051 32.37 -4.85 2.40
C LEU A 1051 32.58 -4.59 3.90
N GLN A 1052 31.57 -4.82 4.74
CA GLN A 1052 31.73 -4.70 6.20
C GLN A 1052 32.62 -5.77 6.82
N ILE A 1053 32.59 -7.01 6.30
CA ILE A 1053 33.45 -8.10 6.77
C ILE A 1053 34.94 -7.71 6.66
N ILE A 1054 35.36 -7.11 5.55
CA ILE A 1054 36.78 -6.72 5.34
C ILE A 1054 37.16 -5.36 5.92
N THR A 1055 36.22 -4.41 6.07
CA THR A 1055 36.52 -3.05 6.56
C THR A 1055 36.22 -2.83 8.05
N ALA A 1056 35.31 -3.63 8.65
CA ALA A 1056 34.67 -3.39 9.95
C ALA A 1056 34.04 -1.98 10.12
N LYS A 1057 33.64 -1.34 9.02
CA LYS A 1057 33.02 0.00 9.03
C LYS A 1057 31.48 -0.07 8.99
N PRO A 1058 30.77 1.01 9.38
CA PRO A 1058 29.32 1.11 9.20
C PRO A 1058 28.91 0.99 7.71
N PRO A 1059 27.69 0.51 7.40
CA PRO A 1059 27.28 0.25 6.01
C PRO A 1059 26.93 1.52 5.21
N MET A 1060 26.69 2.65 5.89
CA MET A 1060 26.25 3.91 5.27
C MET A 1060 27.34 4.47 4.34
N GLY A 1061 27.04 4.58 3.04
CA GLY A 1061 27.97 5.07 2.02
C GLY A 1061 29.19 4.18 1.75
N LEU A 1062 29.26 2.97 2.35
CA LEU A 1062 30.47 2.15 2.39
C LEU A 1062 30.96 1.74 0.99
N THR A 1063 30.06 1.50 0.04
CA THR A 1063 30.37 1.20 -1.36
C THR A 1063 31.23 2.28 -1.99
N HIS A 1064 30.73 3.52 -2.04
CA HIS A 1064 31.44 4.69 -2.57
C HIS A 1064 32.74 4.98 -1.80
N HIS A 1065 32.79 4.74 -0.48
CA HIS A 1065 34.02 4.88 0.29
C HIS A 1065 35.10 3.85 -0.08
N VAL A 1066 34.73 2.59 -0.37
CA VAL A 1066 35.68 1.55 -0.79
C VAL A 1066 36.08 1.73 -2.26
N GLU A 1067 35.11 1.96 -3.15
CA GLU A 1067 35.32 2.24 -4.58
C GLU A 1067 36.32 3.39 -4.77
N ARG A 1068 36.06 4.55 -4.16
CA ARG A 1068 36.94 5.72 -4.20
C ARG A 1068 38.31 5.52 -3.55
N ALA A 1069 38.46 4.51 -2.68
CA ALA A 1069 39.75 4.13 -2.13
C ALA A 1069 40.52 3.20 -3.07
N ILE A 1070 39.83 2.34 -3.82
CA ILE A 1070 40.42 1.52 -4.90
C ILE A 1070 40.89 2.43 -6.04
N GLU A 1071 40.05 3.37 -6.51
CA GLU A 1071 40.40 4.37 -7.53
C GLU A 1071 41.68 5.16 -7.19
N LYS A 1072 41.91 5.43 -5.91
CA LYS A 1072 43.04 6.23 -5.41
C LYS A 1072 44.26 5.38 -4.96
N GLY A 1073 44.21 4.06 -5.08
CA GLY A 1073 45.26 3.17 -4.57
C GLY A 1073 45.37 3.13 -3.03
N MET A 1074 44.39 3.71 -2.31
CA MET A 1074 44.34 3.81 -0.85
C MET A 1074 43.58 2.65 -0.18
N PHE A 1075 43.19 1.63 -0.94
CA PHE A 1075 42.41 0.47 -0.45
C PHE A 1075 42.95 -0.20 0.83
N PRO A 1076 44.27 -0.36 1.06
CA PRO A 1076 44.78 -0.92 2.33
C PRO A 1076 44.36 -0.14 3.59
N GLN A 1077 44.09 1.17 3.46
CA GLN A 1077 43.59 2.03 4.55
C GLN A 1077 42.08 1.88 4.80
N MET A 1078 41.36 1.21 3.88
CA MET A 1078 39.95 0.87 4.06
C MET A 1078 39.74 -0.44 4.83
N LEU A 1079 40.68 -1.38 4.74
CA LEU A 1079 40.67 -2.64 5.49
C LEU A 1079 40.67 -2.41 7.00
N ASP A 1080 40.20 -3.41 7.75
CA ASP A 1080 40.18 -3.38 9.22
C ASP A 1080 41.62 -3.39 9.78
N GLN A 1081 42.06 -2.24 10.28
CA GLN A 1081 43.39 -2.00 10.83
C GLN A 1081 43.67 -2.75 12.15
N SER A 1082 42.70 -3.50 12.70
CA SER A 1082 42.94 -4.41 13.83
C SER A 1082 43.52 -5.77 13.41
N ILE A 1083 43.70 -6.01 12.11
CA ILE A 1083 44.43 -7.14 11.52
C ILE A 1083 45.66 -6.58 10.78
N PRO A 1084 46.89 -7.00 11.14
CA PRO A 1084 48.11 -6.51 10.48
C PRO A 1084 48.48 -7.26 9.20
N ASP A 1085 47.99 -8.49 9.02
CA ASP A 1085 48.46 -9.48 8.02
C ASP A 1085 47.50 -9.69 6.84
N TRP A 1086 46.72 -8.66 6.47
CA TRP A 1086 45.77 -8.76 5.34
C TRP A 1086 46.45 -9.13 4.01
N PRO A 1087 46.00 -10.17 3.29
CA PRO A 1087 46.37 -10.41 1.90
C PRO A 1087 45.67 -9.37 1.02
N VAL A 1088 46.39 -8.30 0.68
CA VAL A 1088 45.81 -7.09 0.08
C VAL A 1088 45.22 -7.35 -1.31
N GLU A 1089 45.86 -8.20 -2.13
CA GLU A 1089 45.41 -8.49 -3.50
C GLU A 1089 44.11 -9.31 -3.49
N GLU A 1090 44.03 -10.34 -2.66
CA GLU A 1090 42.82 -11.13 -2.47
C GLU A 1090 41.70 -10.35 -1.78
N ALA A 1091 42.03 -9.50 -0.80
CA ALA A 1091 41.06 -8.59 -0.21
C ALA A 1091 40.52 -7.56 -1.23
N LEU A 1092 41.34 -7.15 -2.20
CA LEU A 1092 40.92 -6.30 -3.31
C LEU A 1092 40.01 -7.05 -4.30
N ILE A 1093 40.29 -8.32 -4.61
CA ILE A 1093 39.41 -9.17 -5.43
C ILE A 1093 38.06 -9.36 -4.71
N PHE A 1094 38.08 -9.67 -3.41
CA PHE A 1094 36.91 -9.76 -2.54
C PHE A 1094 36.08 -8.47 -2.56
N ALA A 1095 36.73 -7.30 -2.40
CA ALA A 1095 36.08 -5.99 -2.45
C ALA A 1095 35.43 -5.70 -3.82
N ASN A 1096 36.10 -6.04 -4.92
CA ASN A 1096 35.56 -5.86 -6.26
C ASN A 1096 34.32 -6.70 -6.53
N ILE A 1097 34.23 -7.93 -5.99
CA ILE A 1097 33.00 -8.74 -6.07
C ILE A 1097 31.91 -8.18 -5.15
N ALA A 1098 32.27 -7.74 -3.94
CA ALA A 1098 31.33 -7.14 -3.01
C ALA A 1098 30.68 -5.85 -3.57
N LEU A 1099 31.46 -5.00 -4.26
CA LEU A 1099 30.97 -3.84 -5.00
C LEU A 1099 30.02 -4.25 -6.15
N LYS A 1100 30.41 -5.22 -7.00
CA LYS A 1100 29.54 -5.75 -8.06
C LYS A 1100 28.23 -6.36 -7.53
N CYS A 1101 28.24 -6.96 -6.34
CA CYS A 1101 27.04 -7.44 -5.66
C CYS A 1101 26.14 -6.29 -5.19
N ALA A 1102 26.74 -5.19 -4.71
CA ALA A 1102 26.05 -3.99 -4.24
C ALA A 1102 25.64 -3.00 -5.36
N GLU A 1103 25.67 -3.42 -6.62
CA GLU A 1103 25.28 -2.58 -7.77
C GLU A 1103 23.84 -2.04 -7.69
N LEU A 1104 23.62 -0.82 -8.17
CA LEU A 1104 22.33 -0.13 -7.99
C LEU A 1104 21.22 -0.76 -8.83
N ARG A 1105 21.51 -1.25 -10.04
CA ARG A 1105 20.53 -1.88 -10.94
C ARG A 1105 20.62 -3.40 -10.81
N ARG A 1106 19.50 -4.11 -10.62
CA ARG A 1106 19.51 -5.57 -10.35
C ARG A 1106 20.18 -6.41 -11.44
N LYS A 1107 20.24 -5.89 -12.67
CA LYS A 1107 20.73 -6.57 -13.87
C LYS A 1107 22.25 -6.66 -13.96
N ASP A 1108 22.98 -5.76 -13.28
CA ASP A 1108 24.45 -5.74 -13.32
C ASP A 1108 25.03 -6.62 -12.19
N ARG A 1109 24.23 -6.90 -11.15
CA ARG A 1109 24.61 -7.76 -10.03
C ARG A 1109 24.91 -9.18 -10.52
N PRO A 1110 26.06 -9.77 -10.15
CA PRO A 1110 26.49 -11.10 -10.58
C PRO A 1110 25.53 -12.21 -10.12
N ASP A 1111 25.67 -13.40 -10.71
CA ASP A 1111 24.97 -14.60 -10.26
C ASP A 1111 25.67 -15.24 -9.04
N LEU A 1112 24.88 -15.64 -8.04
CA LEU A 1112 25.41 -16.16 -6.78
C LEU A 1112 26.13 -17.50 -6.98
N GLY A 1113 25.54 -18.43 -7.73
CA GLY A 1113 26.10 -19.77 -7.93
C GLY A 1113 27.20 -19.82 -8.99
N LYS A 1114 27.08 -19.02 -10.06
CA LYS A 1114 28.00 -19.06 -11.21
C LYS A 1114 29.19 -18.11 -11.10
N VAL A 1115 29.13 -17.06 -10.27
CA VAL A 1115 30.17 -16.01 -10.22
C VAL A 1115 30.64 -15.70 -8.79
N VAL A 1116 29.71 -15.43 -7.86
CA VAL A 1116 30.08 -14.97 -6.50
C VAL A 1116 30.65 -16.11 -5.64
N LEU A 1117 29.91 -17.21 -5.51
CA LEU A 1117 30.28 -18.31 -4.63
C LEU A 1117 31.56 -19.06 -5.08
N PRO A 1118 31.85 -19.27 -6.38
CA PRO A 1118 33.11 -19.86 -6.81
C PRO A 1118 34.34 -19.08 -6.31
N GLU A 1119 34.33 -17.75 -6.41
CA GLU A 1119 35.45 -16.93 -5.95
C GLU A 1119 35.54 -16.87 -4.42
N LEU A 1120 34.40 -16.76 -3.71
CA LEU A 1120 34.39 -16.86 -2.25
C LEU A 1120 34.92 -18.22 -1.76
N ASN A 1121 34.64 -19.31 -2.48
CA ASN A 1121 35.23 -20.62 -2.19
C ASN A 1121 36.74 -20.65 -2.47
N ARG A 1122 37.24 -20.04 -3.56
CA ARG A 1122 38.69 -19.91 -3.81
C ARG A 1122 39.40 -19.18 -2.67
N LEU A 1123 38.81 -18.08 -2.21
CA LEU A 1123 39.31 -17.26 -1.10
C LEU A 1123 39.21 -17.98 0.25
N ARG A 1124 38.21 -18.86 0.45
CA ARG A 1124 38.18 -19.77 1.60
C ARG A 1124 39.31 -20.81 1.52
N THR A 1125 39.56 -21.42 0.37
CA THR A 1125 40.62 -22.42 0.23
C THR A 1125 41.99 -21.85 0.62
N LEU A 1126 42.33 -20.64 0.14
CA LEU A 1126 43.55 -19.93 0.56
C LEU A 1126 43.60 -19.66 2.07
N ALA A 1127 42.46 -19.28 2.67
CA ALA A 1127 42.34 -19.07 4.10
C ALA A 1127 42.51 -20.37 4.92
N GLU A 1128 42.04 -21.51 4.40
CA GLU A 1128 42.18 -22.82 5.02
C GLU A 1128 43.64 -23.33 4.89
N GLU A 1129 44.27 -23.17 3.73
CA GLU A 1129 45.69 -23.49 3.49
C GLU A 1129 46.62 -22.67 4.40
N THR A 1130 46.34 -21.38 4.62
CA THR A 1130 47.14 -20.50 5.50
C THR A 1130 46.81 -20.63 7.00
N MET A 1131 45.75 -21.33 7.38
CA MET A 1131 45.51 -21.72 8.79
C MET A 1131 46.34 -22.93 9.22
N HIS A 1132 46.67 -23.84 8.30
CA HIS A 1132 47.33 -25.10 8.63
C HIS A 1132 48.84 -25.10 8.98
N PRO A 1133 49.68 -24.07 8.70
CA PRO A 1133 51.12 -24.13 9.02
C PRO A 1133 51.44 -24.12 10.53
N THR A 1134 50.56 -23.52 11.34
CA THR A 1134 50.91 -23.08 12.70
C THR A 1134 50.81 -24.16 13.80
N LEU A 1135 50.43 -25.40 13.45
CA LEU A 1135 50.14 -26.47 14.42
C LEU A 1135 51.18 -27.62 14.44
N LEU A 1136 52.29 -27.50 13.71
CA LEU A 1136 53.33 -28.54 13.63
C LEU A 1136 54.38 -28.51 14.75
N ASN A 1137 54.13 -27.82 15.86
CA ASN A 1137 55.06 -27.78 17.00
C ASN A 1137 54.33 -27.83 18.36
N GLY A 1138 53.71 -28.98 18.65
CA GLY A 1138 53.04 -29.28 19.93
C GLY A 1138 52.69 -30.76 20.06
N SER A 1139 53.13 -31.42 21.13
CA SER A 1139 53.00 -32.87 21.34
C SER A 1139 51.57 -33.33 21.69
N PRO A 1140 51.18 -34.60 21.43
CA PRO A 1140 49.79 -34.98 21.20
C PRO A 1140 48.98 -35.36 22.45
N VAL A 1141 47.67 -35.08 22.43
CA VAL A 1141 46.67 -35.65 23.36
C VAL A 1141 45.39 -36.06 22.60
N HIS A 1142 44.91 -37.26 22.93
CA HIS A 1142 43.83 -38.04 22.32
C HIS A 1142 42.60 -37.31 21.73
N SER A 1143 42.20 -37.74 20.52
CA SER A 1143 40.85 -37.57 19.98
C SER A 1143 39.92 -38.75 20.36
N PRO A 1144 38.65 -38.50 20.70
CA PRO A 1144 37.61 -39.54 20.71
C PRO A 1144 36.89 -39.61 19.34
N ASN A 1145 36.56 -40.82 18.89
CA ASN A 1145 36.01 -41.08 17.56
C ASN A 1145 34.57 -40.55 17.36
N TYR A 1146 34.26 -40.12 16.13
CA TYR A 1146 32.93 -40.26 15.53
C TYR A 1146 33.06 -40.93 14.15
N SER A 1147 32.06 -41.74 13.79
CA SER A 1147 32.19 -42.82 12.80
C SER A 1147 32.01 -42.40 11.33
N GLN A 1148 32.88 -42.90 10.45
CA GLN A 1148 32.65 -42.94 9.01
C GLN A 1148 31.77 -44.14 8.61
N VAL A 1149 30.56 -43.91 8.12
CA VAL A 1149 29.78 -44.78 7.19
C VAL A 1149 28.73 -43.89 6.52
N SER A 1150 28.45 -43.87 5.20
CA SER A 1150 29.24 -44.14 3.99
C SER A 1150 28.54 -43.45 2.81
N LEU A 1151 29.28 -43.02 1.77
CA LEU A 1151 28.71 -42.47 0.54
C LEU A 1151 28.72 -43.50 -0.60
N GLN A 1152 27.55 -44.08 -0.89
CA GLN A 1152 27.23 -44.90 -2.07
C GLN A 1152 25.71 -44.77 -2.32
N LEU A 1153 25.17 -44.63 -3.53
CA LEU A 1153 25.75 -44.57 -4.90
C LEU A 1153 24.97 -43.54 -5.74
N VAL A 1154 25.58 -43.06 -6.83
CA VAL A 1154 24.87 -42.39 -7.94
C VAL A 1154 25.16 -43.17 -9.21
N SER A 1155 24.18 -43.94 -9.71
CA SER A 1155 24.26 -44.63 -11.00
C SER A 1155 22.90 -45.23 -11.44
N SER A 1156 21.89 -44.39 -11.65
CA SER A 1156 20.67 -44.64 -12.45
C SER A 1156 19.96 -43.32 -12.71
#